data_AF-A0A0N4UT18-F1
#
_entry.id   AF-A0A0N4UT18-F1
#
_cell.length_a   1.000
_cell.length_b   1.000
_cell.length_c   1.000
_cell.angle_alpha   90.00
_cell.angle_beta   90.00
_cell.angle_gamma   90.00
#
_symmetry.space_group_name_H-M   'P 1'
#
loop_
_entity.id
_entity.type
_entity.pdbx_description
1 polymer ?
#
loop_
_entity_poly.entity_id
_entity_poly.type
_entity_poly.pdbx_seq_one_letter_code
_entity_poly.pdbx_strand_id
1 'polypeptide(L)'
;MVNARWERVRENAMARQNLLQQRLNFLQTQQLEEIRQWLNGMEEEMEKAEPLTPDVAATENLIRAHAVVQEKIEKEQEAVKKLSNFVAVVDEEDSDVSYEDLEKLLHSVGERWMGICEWAELRAHQLDEFFQLISQYKMVYKNLIIWLGEREEALRKLVPVENLIYDAQVVEQVEILQQMEAALEAGHADFVSLSQLAVDALAKLDSANSAAAEKLRQEVDSITERWDNIVSRIDKHSQSLVECGKAESRQLLHHDASPISETGSGSRRGSKDSKNVANSIMGNNSRSVSCGHIDVPASADSNRNVTCTSCSNLPCTSVISPVDIFIGNLEKVSEDLQPLIEWAHSFHVSAESDDIRNVIQICQGKLREIKLKEGQVNNLHSELERIRNLGIGAEQLQRANDSFEEFTHKWSEIVTKISDSLNSLSLRGDSKSEEGFEAETLRIANQLEEFFDSTANILRGCAQIPLSEREVRLKKLSEQIDAQQKNIAFLESNFTDKTRVNALKKRMEGMSAEITELIESSQFLERFERYLKSSLPSVKDPAVLRDDYRQCEEYLADLEKIKSDNLKCEELKKLGLARKDTVENVMKKYDYYEEKIREAERTLRDFKNRFSALKDEKVKLPLLIEVYQKLANEVSAARTILKEVEESVRDLASVTSYESVDIREATIIAFKTRVRDCVESWQSLEDEIQENISLISKEIKTMFQGYVRTCRDTVQDLRRAIESSVKASDAEEFSEHLDVTFSYTLIFDSFIGL
;
A
#
# COMPACT_ATOMS: atom_id res chain seq x y z
N MET A 1 52.22 47.59 36.31
CA MET A 1 52.28 47.87 34.86
C MET A 1 51.63 46.77 34.01
N VAL A 2 51.84 45.48 34.31
CA VAL A 2 51.21 44.36 33.57
C VAL A 2 49.69 44.32 33.75
N ASN A 3 49.16 44.45 34.97
CA ASN A 3 47.70 44.49 35.21
C ASN A 3 47.01 45.63 34.44
N ALA A 4 47.58 46.82 34.41
CA ALA A 4 47.00 47.94 33.66
C ALA A 4 46.97 47.68 32.13
N ARG A 5 47.98 46.97 31.60
CA ARG A 5 47.98 46.54 30.19
C ARG A 5 46.96 45.43 29.93
N TRP A 6 46.80 44.50 30.88
CA TRP A 6 45.79 43.45 30.81
C TRP A 6 44.37 44.03 30.85
N GLU A 7 44.09 44.95 31.77
CA GLU A 7 42.78 45.63 31.84
C GLU A 7 42.47 46.40 30.55
N ARG A 8 43.44 47.12 29.98
CA ARG A 8 43.24 47.81 28.69
C ARG A 8 42.95 46.84 27.54
N VAL A 9 43.58 45.66 27.52
CA VAL A 9 43.29 44.63 26.51
C VAL A 9 41.89 44.05 26.73
N ARG A 10 41.50 43.79 27.97
CA ARG A 10 40.16 43.32 28.34
C ARG A 10 39.08 44.32 27.94
N GLU A 11 39.26 45.60 28.24
CA GLU A 11 38.35 46.68 27.85
C GLU A 11 38.19 46.78 26.33
N ASN A 12 39.30 46.75 25.57
CA ASN A 12 39.25 46.75 24.11
C ASN A 12 38.56 45.50 23.53
N ALA A 13 38.78 44.33 24.14
CA ALA A 13 38.13 43.09 23.73
C ALA A 13 36.62 43.13 24.00
N MET A 14 36.21 43.60 25.17
CA MET A 14 34.79 43.81 25.51
C MET A 14 34.13 44.84 24.60
N ALA A 15 34.77 45.99 24.35
CA ALA A 15 34.25 47.00 23.42
C ALA A 15 34.07 46.43 21.99
N ARG A 16 35.03 45.61 21.53
CA ARG A 16 34.92 44.93 20.24
C ARG A 16 33.81 43.88 20.23
N GLN A 17 33.66 43.10 21.30
CA GLN A 17 32.58 42.13 21.45
C GLN A 17 31.21 42.81 21.41
N ASN A 18 31.01 43.89 22.16
CA ASN A 18 29.76 44.65 22.18
C ASN A 18 29.44 45.23 20.79
N LEU A 19 30.44 45.80 20.09
CA LEU A 19 30.23 46.30 18.73
C LEU A 19 29.83 45.20 17.74
N LEU A 20 30.47 44.02 17.84
CA LEU A 20 30.11 42.87 17.01
C LEU A 20 28.70 42.36 17.34
N GLN A 21 28.32 42.33 18.61
CA GLN A 21 26.99 41.93 19.06
C GLN A 21 25.91 42.90 18.55
N GLN A 22 26.15 44.21 18.65
CA GLN A 22 25.24 45.23 18.11
C GLN A 22 25.09 45.11 16.59
N ARG A 23 26.20 44.88 15.86
CA ARG A 23 26.18 44.67 14.41
C ARG A 23 25.41 43.40 14.04
N LEU A 24 25.59 42.32 14.78
CA LEU A 24 24.88 41.05 14.58
C LEU A 24 23.39 41.22 14.82
N ASN A 25 22.99 41.80 15.96
CA ASN A 25 21.59 42.10 16.30
C ASN A 25 20.93 42.97 15.22
N PHE A 26 21.62 44.01 14.72
CA PHE A 26 21.10 44.87 13.65
C PHE A 26 20.82 44.08 12.35
N LEU A 27 21.76 43.25 11.90
CA LEU A 27 21.61 42.44 10.69
C LEU A 27 20.49 41.39 10.84
N GLN A 28 20.41 40.79 12.02
CA GLN A 28 19.37 39.84 12.38
C GLN A 28 17.98 40.50 12.35
N THR A 29 17.79 41.62 13.03
CA THR A 29 16.51 42.36 13.01
C THR A 29 16.13 42.82 11.60
N GLN A 30 17.10 43.23 10.78
CA GLN A 30 16.85 43.55 9.37
C GLN A 30 16.32 42.33 8.60
N GLN A 31 16.96 41.16 8.75
CA GLN A 31 16.51 39.92 8.10
C GLN A 31 15.08 39.52 8.57
N LEU A 32 14.78 39.68 9.86
CA LEU A 32 13.44 39.41 10.39
C LEU A 32 12.39 40.33 9.75
N GLU A 33 12.69 41.61 9.57
CA GLU A 33 11.78 42.55 8.93
C GLU A 33 11.59 42.26 7.43
N GLU A 34 12.64 41.84 6.73
CA GLU A 34 12.55 41.39 5.33
C GLU A 34 11.60 40.18 5.19
N ILE A 35 11.73 39.17 6.07
CA ILE A 35 10.81 38.02 6.10
C ILE A 35 9.39 38.47 6.41
N ARG A 36 9.19 39.39 7.36
CA ARG A 36 7.84 39.90 7.68
C ARG A 36 7.18 40.61 6.50
N GLN A 37 7.94 41.42 5.75
CA GLN A 37 7.43 42.09 4.55
C GLN A 37 7.07 41.08 3.46
N TRP A 38 7.90 40.05 3.28
CA TRP A 38 7.59 38.96 2.36
C TRP A 38 6.31 38.22 2.77
N LEU A 39 6.16 37.87 4.05
CA LEU A 39 4.96 37.22 4.59
C LEU A 39 3.70 38.06 4.32
N ASN A 40 3.76 39.38 4.56
CA ASN A 40 2.63 40.28 4.28
C ASN A 40 2.24 40.25 2.79
N GLY A 41 3.22 40.30 1.90
CA GLY A 41 2.98 40.25 0.45
C GLY A 41 2.39 38.92 0.00
N MET A 42 2.86 37.82 0.60
CA MET A 42 2.36 36.48 0.29
C MET A 42 0.93 36.26 0.82
N GLU A 43 0.62 36.75 2.02
CA GLU A 43 -0.74 36.72 2.58
C GLU A 43 -1.72 37.57 1.74
N GLU A 44 -1.29 38.72 1.21
CA GLU A 44 -2.09 39.51 0.28
C GLU A 44 -2.32 38.77 -1.05
N GLU A 45 -1.32 38.02 -1.54
CA GLU A 45 -1.45 37.17 -2.74
C GLU A 45 -2.40 35.98 -2.48
N MET A 46 -2.41 35.43 -1.26
CA MET A 46 -3.37 34.40 -0.82
C MET A 46 -4.80 34.91 -0.78
N GLU A 47 -5.03 36.11 -0.24
CA GLU A 47 -6.36 36.73 -0.15
C GLU A 47 -6.91 37.06 -1.54
N LYS A 48 -6.03 37.43 -2.48
CA LYS A 48 -6.38 37.75 -3.87
C LYS A 48 -6.37 36.53 -4.81
N ALA A 49 -6.13 35.32 -4.30
CA ALA A 49 -6.07 34.12 -5.12
C ALA A 49 -7.39 33.91 -5.87
N GLU A 50 -7.31 33.74 -7.18
CA GLU A 50 -8.50 33.61 -8.02
C GLU A 50 -9.34 32.36 -7.66
N PRO A 51 -10.68 32.44 -7.68
CA PRO A 51 -11.56 31.31 -7.41
C PRO A 51 -11.43 30.16 -8.43
N LEU A 52 -11.95 28.98 -8.10
CA LEU A 52 -11.97 27.85 -9.04
C LEU A 52 -12.95 28.11 -10.19
N THR A 53 -12.60 27.65 -11.40
CA THR A 53 -13.38 27.89 -12.61
C THR A 53 -13.73 26.60 -13.36
N PRO A 54 -14.95 26.37 -13.85
CA PRO A 54 -15.36 25.15 -14.54
C PRO A 54 -14.81 25.06 -15.98
N ASP A 55 -13.88 25.95 -16.34
CA ASP A 55 -13.17 25.94 -17.61
C ASP A 55 -11.80 25.27 -17.42
N VAL A 56 -11.51 24.28 -18.26
CA VAL A 56 -10.29 23.46 -18.15
C VAL A 56 -9.05 24.30 -18.39
N ALA A 57 -9.06 25.17 -19.39
CA ALA A 57 -7.90 26.00 -19.74
C ALA A 57 -7.62 27.09 -18.70
N ALA A 58 -8.68 27.70 -18.14
CA ALA A 58 -8.56 28.64 -17.04
C ALA A 58 -8.01 27.96 -15.78
N THR A 59 -8.49 26.78 -15.40
CA THR A 59 -7.97 26.02 -14.25
C THR A 59 -6.51 25.61 -14.45
N GLU A 60 -6.11 25.23 -15.66
CA GLU A 60 -4.69 24.97 -15.97
C GLU A 60 -3.81 26.22 -15.81
N ASN A 61 -4.33 27.40 -16.18
CA ASN A 61 -3.64 28.67 -15.93
C ASN A 61 -3.50 28.94 -14.42
N LEU A 62 -4.52 28.63 -13.61
CA LEU A 62 -4.46 28.75 -12.15
C LEU A 62 -3.39 27.84 -11.54
N ILE A 63 -3.28 26.60 -12.01
CA ILE A 63 -2.20 25.67 -11.60
C ILE A 63 -0.83 26.27 -11.92
N ARG A 64 -0.65 26.80 -13.13
CA ARG A 64 0.61 27.46 -13.53
C ARG A 64 0.91 28.70 -12.70
N ALA A 65 -0.09 29.51 -12.36
CA ALA A 65 0.08 30.65 -11.47
C ALA A 65 0.46 30.22 -10.05
N HIS A 66 -0.16 29.16 -9.53
CA HIS A 66 0.14 28.60 -8.21
C HIS A 66 1.53 27.97 -8.13
N ALA A 67 2.04 27.41 -9.23
CA ALA A 67 3.42 26.91 -9.28
C ALA A 67 4.45 28.04 -9.06
N VAL A 68 4.18 29.25 -9.54
CA VAL A 68 5.02 30.43 -9.28
C VAL A 68 5.00 30.80 -7.79
N VAL A 69 3.85 30.65 -7.13
CA VAL A 69 3.72 30.83 -5.68
C VAL A 69 4.57 29.82 -4.92
N GLN A 70 4.52 28.54 -5.31
CA GLN A 70 5.36 27.50 -4.70
C GLN A 70 6.85 27.78 -4.87
N GLU A 71 7.28 28.27 -6.04
CA GLU A 71 8.66 28.67 -6.29
C GLU A 71 9.10 29.84 -5.38
N LYS A 72 8.21 30.82 -5.13
CA LYS A 72 8.48 31.92 -4.19
C LYS A 72 8.68 31.40 -2.77
N ILE A 73 7.83 30.46 -2.32
CA ILE A 73 7.93 29.84 -0.98
C ILE A 73 9.25 29.06 -0.86
N GLU A 74 9.62 28.25 -1.85
CA GLU A 74 10.86 27.47 -1.83
C GLU A 74 12.11 28.37 -1.72
N LYS A 75 12.13 29.50 -2.43
CA LYS A 75 13.22 30.48 -2.35
C LYS A 75 13.36 31.10 -0.96
N GLU A 76 12.24 31.41 -0.31
CA GLU A 76 12.23 32.06 1.00
C GLU A 76 12.52 31.08 2.16
N GLN A 77 12.39 29.76 1.91
CA GLN A 77 12.59 28.72 2.92
C GLN A 77 13.97 28.79 3.59
N GLU A 78 15.04 29.08 2.85
CA GLU A 78 16.38 29.18 3.43
C GLU A 78 16.51 30.41 4.34
N ALA A 79 15.86 31.53 3.99
CA ALA A 79 15.85 32.74 4.80
C ALA A 79 15.11 32.52 6.13
N VAL A 80 13.97 31.83 6.10
CA VAL A 80 13.20 31.44 7.28
C VAL A 80 13.93 30.38 8.11
N LYS A 81 14.62 29.41 7.48
CA LYS A 81 15.42 28.41 8.22
C LYS A 81 16.57 29.06 8.99
N LYS A 82 17.21 30.10 8.44
CA LYS A 82 18.24 30.88 9.12
C LYS A 82 17.70 31.61 10.36
N LEU A 83 16.40 31.92 10.38
CA LEU A 83 15.73 32.54 11.51
C LEU A 83 15.62 31.60 12.74
N SER A 84 15.65 30.27 12.55
CA SER A 84 15.76 29.31 13.66
C SER A 84 17.09 29.41 14.43
N ASN A 85 18.12 30.01 13.82
CA ASN A 85 19.43 30.24 14.44
C ASN A 85 19.59 31.69 14.94
N PHE A 86 18.48 32.44 15.04
CA PHE A 86 18.49 33.81 15.51
C PHE A 86 18.85 33.85 17.00
N VAL A 87 19.95 34.53 17.33
CA VAL A 87 20.45 34.67 18.71
C VAL A 87 20.56 36.16 19.01
N ALA A 88 19.51 36.71 19.61
CA ALA A 88 19.54 38.09 20.09
C ALA A 88 20.06 38.14 21.53
N VAL A 89 21.05 39.00 21.76
CA VAL A 89 21.44 39.43 23.10
C VAL A 89 20.85 40.82 23.30
N VAL A 90 19.81 40.92 24.14
CA VAL A 90 19.13 42.17 24.49
C VAL A 90 19.81 42.73 25.74
N ASP A 91 20.47 43.87 25.64
CA ASP A 91 21.01 44.58 26.81
C ASP A 91 19.82 45.15 27.61
N GLU A 92 19.70 44.75 28.88
CA GLU A 92 18.60 45.13 29.80
C GLU A 92 18.52 46.63 30.08
N GLU A 93 19.59 47.40 29.81
CA GLU A 93 19.70 48.81 30.20
C GLU A 93 19.39 49.83 29.08
N ASP A 94 19.30 49.42 27.79
CA ASP A 94 19.28 50.39 26.67
C ASP A 94 18.41 50.01 25.44
N SER A 95 17.44 49.09 25.56
CA SER A 95 16.59 48.67 24.42
C SER A 95 15.09 48.89 24.64
N ASP A 96 14.42 49.46 23.64
CA ASP A 96 12.98 49.76 23.61
C ASP A 96 12.12 48.50 23.30
N VAL A 97 12.75 47.33 23.14
CA VAL A 97 12.11 46.05 22.76
C VAL A 97 12.58 44.97 23.73
N SER A 98 11.67 44.47 24.56
CA SER A 98 11.94 43.39 25.52
C SER A 98 12.25 42.07 24.79
N TYR A 99 13.10 41.22 25.38
CA TYR A 99 13.33 39.85 24.90
C TYR A 99 12.00 39.09 24.67
N GLU A 100 11.01 39.32 25.53
CA GLU A 100 9.68 38.72 25.42
C GLU A 100 8.93 39.15 24.15
N ASP A 101 9.07 40.40 23.72
CA ASP A 101 8.41 40.92 22.51
C ASP A 101 9.06 40.36 21.23
N LEU A 102 10.37 40.15 21.27
CA LEU A 102 11.12 39.52 20.19
C LEU A 102 10.77 38.03 20.05
N GLU A 103 10.64 37.30 21.16
CA GLU A 103 10.23 35.89 21.15
C GLU A 103 8.80 35.74 20.58
N LYS A 104 7.87 36.61 20.99
CA LYS A 104 6.52 36.66 20.40
C LYS A 104 6.53 36.94 18.90
N LEU A 105 7.40 37.85 18.47
CA LEU A 105 7.53 38.20 17.05
C LEU A 105 8.07 37.03 16.22
N LEU A 106 9.10 36.35 16.73
CA LEU A 106 9.69 35.16 16.10
C LEU A 106 8.67 34.02 15.99
N HIS A 107 7.91 33.80 17.07
CA HIS A 107 6.82 32.82 17.09
C HIS A 107 5.75 33.15 16.06
N SER A 108 5.28 34.41 16.02
CA SER A 108 4.29 34.88 15.06
C SER A 108 4.74 34.70 13.60
N VAL A 109 6.01 34.97 13.29
CA VAL A 109 6.59 34.71 11.96
C VAL A 109 6.59 33.22 11.64
N GLY A 110 6.93 32.37 12.60
CA GLY A 110 6.86 30.91 12.45
C GLY A 110 5.45 30.40 12.17
N GLU A 111 4.44 30.85 12.93
CA GLU A 111 3.04 30.47 12.73
C GLU A 111 2.52 30.90 11.35
N ARG A 112 2.78 32.15 10.95
CA ARG A 112 2.36 32.68 9.65
C ARG A 112 3.02 31.93 8.49
N TRP A 113 4.31 31.64 8.60
CA TRP A 113 5.02 30.83 7.62
C TRP A 113 4.42 29.44 7.45
N MET A 114 4.11 28.76 8.56
CA MET A 114 3.45 27.45 8.53
C MET A 114 2.08 27.55 7.87
N GLY A 115 1.29 28.57 8.19
CA GLY A 115 -0.02 28.81 7.57
C GLY A 115 0.06 29.04 6.06
N ILE A 116 1.06 29.77 5.57
CA ILE A 116 1.29 29.96 4.14
C ILE A 116 1.65 28.64 3.45
N CYS A 117 2.53 27.83 4.07
CA CYS A 117 2.92 26.53 3.52
C CYS A 117 1.70 25.58 3.46
N GLU A 118 0.94 25.47 4.55
CA GLU A 118 -0.27 24.66 4.61
C GLU A 118 -1.30 25.11 3.57
N TRP A 119 -1.53 26.41 3.45
CA TRP A 119 -2.42 26.96 2.43
C TRP A 119 -1.94 26.61 1.02
N ALA A 120 -0.64 26.76 0.74
CA ALA A 120 -0.09 26.50 -0.60
C ALA A 120 -0.21 25.02 -0.99
N GLU A 121 0.00 24.11 -0.05
CA GLU A 121 -0.19 22.67 -0.25
C GLU A 121 -1.67 22.33 -0.47
N LEU A 122 -2.55 22.84 0.40
CA LEU A 122 -3.99 22.62 0.29
C LEU A 122 -4.54 23.16 -1.04
N ARG A 123 -4.10 24.35 -1.44
CA ARG A 123 -4.51 25.00 -2.68
C ARG A 123 -4.02 24.24 -3.92
N ALA A 124 -2.80 23.70 -3.90
CA ALA A 124 -2.29 22.87 -4.98
C ALA A 124 -3.14 21.59 -5.14
N HIS A 125 -3.43 20.92 -4.03
CA HIS A 125 -4.26 19.71 -4.04
C HIS A 125 -5.68 19.99 -4.56
N GLN A 126 -6.29 21.09 -4.11
CA GLN A 126 -7.61 21.53 -4.59
C GLN A 126 -7.62 21.78 -6.11
N LEU A 127 -6.60 22.46 -6.65
CA LEU A 127 -6.52 22.76 -8.07
C LEU A 127 -6.33 21.49 -8.91
N ASP A 128 -5.48 20.56 -8.48
CA ASP A 128 -5.22 19.30 -9.20
C ASP A 128 -6.45 18.38 -9.19
N GLU A 129 -7.08 18.20 -8.03
CA GLU A 129 -8.29 17.38 -7.89
C GLU A 129 -9.42 17.96 -8.75
N PHE A 130 -9.64 19.28 -8.66
CA PHE A 130 -10.69 19.96 -9.41
C PHE A 130 -10.42 19.94 -10.93
N PHE A 131 -9.16 20.09 -11.35
CA PHE A 131 -8.78 20.01 -12.76
C PHE A 131 -9.09 18.65 -13.38
N GLN A 132 -8.80 17.55 -12.66
CA GLN A 132 -9.12 16.20 -13.13
C GLN A 132 -10.63 16.02 -13.26
N LEU A 133 -11.37 16.42 -12.23
CA LEU A 133 -12.82 16.29 -12.17
C LEU A 133 -13.52 17.08 -13.29
N ILE A 134 -13.15 18.35 -13.49
CA ILE A 134 -13.75 19.19 -14.53
C ILE A 134 -13.36 18.72 -15.94
N SER A 135 -12.15 18.19 -16.12
CA SER A 135 -11.71 17.63 -17.41
C SER A 135 -12.53 16.40 -17.80
N GLN A 136 -12.77 15.49 -16.84
CA GLN A 136 -13.63 14.32 -17.05
C GLN A 136 -15.07 14.74 -17.33
N TYR A 137 -15.62 15.65 -16.51
CA TYR A 137 -16.96 16.21 -16.73
C TYR A 137 -17.10 16.78 -18.15
N LYS A 138 -16.19 17.66 -18.58
CA LYS A 138 -16.26 18.29 -19.91
C LYS A 138 -16.12 17.30 -21.05
N MET A 139 -15.33 16.23 -20.89
CA MET A 139 -15.22 15.15 -21.87
C MET A 139 -16.55 14.41 -22.04
N VAL A 140 -17.13 13.93 -20.93
CA VAL A 140 -18.41 13.21 -20.94
C VAL A 140 -19.53 14.13 -21.45
N TYR A 141 -19.56 15.38 -21.01
CA TYR A 141 -20.52 16.41 -21.44
C TYR A 141 -20.51 16.57 -22.96
N LYS A 142 -19.33 16.75 -23.55
CA LYS A 142 -19.16 16.93 -24.99
C LYS A 142 -19.64 15.70 -25.76
N ASN A 143 -19.26 14.50 -25.32
CA ASN A 143 -19.67 13.26 -25.97
C ASN A 143 -21.19 13.07 -25.90
N LEU A 144 -21.79 13.34 -24.74
CA LEU A 144 -23.23 13.20 -24.54
C LEU A 144 -24.03 14.23 -25.35
N ILE A 145 -23.55 15.47 -25.50
CA ILE A 145 -24.22 16.46 -26.36
C ILE A 145 -24.26 16.03 -27.81
N ILE A 146 -23.15 15.51 -28.34
CA ILE A 146 -23.06 15.02 -29.72
C ILE A 146 -24.02 13.84 -29.88
N TRP A 147 -23.95 12.88 -28.95
CA TRP A 147 -24.81 11.70 -28.94
C TRP A 147 -26.30 12.07 -28.87
N LEU A 148 -26.69 12.98 -27.98
CA LEU A 148 -28.06 13.49 -27.88
C LEU A 148 -28.51 14.14 -29.19
N GLY A 149 -27.63 14.90 -29.86
CA GLY A 149 -27.93 15.52 -31.15
C GLY A 149 -28.22 14.50 -32.24
N GLU A 150 -27.46 13.39 -32.29
CA GLU A 150 -27.69 12.29 -33.23
C GLU A 150 -29.04 11.60 -32.98
N ARG A 151 -29.42 11.39 -31.72
CA ARG A 151 -30.73 10.81 -31.35
C ARG A 151 -31.89 11.75 -31.65
N GLU A 152 -31.73 13.04 -31.36
CA GLU A 152 -32.73 14.06 -31.73
C GLU A 152 -32.97 14.11 -33.24
N GLU A 153 -31.91 14.00 -34.05
CA GLU A 153 -32.02 13.91 -35.51
C GLU A 153 -32.71 12.62 -35.95
N ALA A 154 -32.37 11.48 -35.34
CA ALA A 154 -33.02 10.23 -35.67
C ALA A 154 -34.51 10.24 -35.31
N LEU A 155 -34.91 10.90 -34.22
CA LEU A 155 -36.32 11.13 -33.88
C LEU A 155 -37.04 12.07 -34.86
N ARG A 156 -36.34 12.84 -35.71
CA ARG A 156 -37.00 13.63 -36.79
C ARG A 156 -37.50 12.75 -37.93
N LYS A 157 -36.98 11.52 -38.05
CA LYS A 157 -37.44 10.53 -39.04
C LYS A 157 -38.79 9.92 -38.68
N LEU A 158 -39.28 10.17 -37.45
CA LEU A 158 -40.59 9.71 -37.03
C LEU A 158 -41.70 10.44 -37.79
N VAL A 159 -42.58 9.67 -38.43
CA VAL A 159 -43.70 10.17 -39.21
C VAL A 159 -44.97 10.13 -38.36
N PRO A 160 -45.82 11.19 -38.36
CA PRO A 160 -47.09 11.19 -37.63
C PRO A 160 -47.94 9.96 -37.95
N VAL A 161 -48.58 9.38 -36.93
CA VAL A 161 -49.27 8.09 -37.03
C VAL A 161 -50.43 8.12 -38.04
N GLU A 162 -51.01 9.29 -38.27
CA GLU A 162 -52.08 9.54 -39.25
C GLU A 162 -51.61 9.33 -40.69
N ASN A 163 -50.31 9.52 -40.97
CA ASN A 163 -49.74 9.45 -42.31
C ASN A 163 -49.13 8.07 -42.65
N LEU A 164 -49.16 7.12 -41.71
CA LEU A 164 -48.67 5.76 -41.91
C LEU A 164 -49.73 4.91 -42.63
N ILE A 165 -49.67 4.84 -43.95
CA ILE A 165 -50.72 4.18 -44.76
C ILE A 165 -50.44 2.68 -44.97
N TYR A 166 -49.17 2.28 -44.96
CA TYR A 166 -48.73 0.92 -45.25
C TYR A 166 -48.10 0.25 -44.04
N ASP A 167 -48.33 -1.05 -43.85
CA ASP A 167 -47.78 -1.84 -42.74
C ASP A 167 -46.24 -1.83 -42.71
N ALA A 168 -45.59 -1.80 -43.88
CA ALA A 168 -44.13 -1.67 -43.98
C ALA A 168 -43.60 -0.38 -43.33
N GLN A 169 -44.34 0.73 -43.43
CA GLN A 169 -43.97 2.00 -42.80
C GLN A 169 -44.13 1.92 -41.28
N VAL A 170 -45.18 1.22 -40.81
CA VAL A 170 -45.40 1.00 -39.37
C VAL A 170 -44.26 0.16 -38.76
N VAL A 171 -43.82 -0.89 -39.45
CA VAL A 171 -42.68 -1.71 -39.04
C VAL A 171 -41.41 -0.87 -38.96
N GLU A 172 -41.12 -0.05 -39.97
CA GLU A 172 -39.97 0.87 -39.98
C GLU A 172 -40.02 1.87 -38.80
N GLN A 173 -41.19 2.43 -38.48
CA GLN A 173 -41.33 3.32 -37.32
C GLN A 173 -41.11 2.60 -35.99
N VAL A 174 -41.59 1.35 -35.86
CA VAL A 174 -41.38 0.54 -34.65
C VAL A 174 -39.91 0.13 -34.50
N GLU A 175 -39.24 -0.23 -35.58
CA GLU A 175 -37.80 -0.53 -35.58
C GLU A 175 -36.97 0.69 -35.14
N ILE A 176 -37.31 1.89 -35.65
CA ILE A 176 -36.67 3.13 -35.21
C ILE A 176 -36.89 3.35 -33.71
N LEU A 177 -38.12 3.17 -33.19
CA LEU A 177 -38.39 3.33 -31.76
C LEU A 177 -37.63 2.32 -30.89
N GLN A 178 -37.63 1.03 -31.27
CA GLN A 178 -36.90 -0.01 -30.54
C GLN A 178 -35.38 0.26 -30.54
N GLN A 179 -34.84 0.73 -31.66
CA GLN A 179 -33.44 1.13 -31.73
C GLN A 179 -33.14 2.35 -30.86
N MET A 180 -34.07 3.32 -30.74
CA MET A 180 -33.91 4.46 -29.84
C MET A 180 -34.03 4.06 -28.37
N GLU A 181 -34.96 3.18 -28.01
CA GLU A 181 -35.12 2.65 -26.64
C GLU A 181 -33.85 1.90 -26.20
N ALA A 182 -33.37 0.97 -27.02
CA ALA A 182 -32.12 0.24 -26.75
C ALA A 182 -30.91 1.18 -26.65
N ALA A 183 -30.87 2.24 -27.47
CA ALA A 183 -29.82 3.23 -27.39
C ALA A 183 -29.89 4.10 -26.13
N LEU A 184 -31.08 4.52 -25.69
CA LEU A 184 -31.28 5.23 -24.43
C LEU A 184 -30.84 4.37 -23.24
N GLU A 185 -31.17 3.08 -23.26
CA GLU A 185 -30.73 2.15 -22.20
C GLU A 185 -29.20 2.03 -22.17
N ALA A 186 -28.55 1.93 -23.33
CA ALA A 186 -27.09 1.91 -23.42
C ALA A 186 -26.43 3.23 -22.99
N GLY A 187 -27.04 4.39 -23.29
CA GLY A 187 -26.51 5.72 -22.94
C GLY A 187 -26.81 6.18 -21.51
N HIS A 188 -27.67 5.46 -20.77
CA HIS A 188 -28.11 5.85 -19.43
C HIS A 188 -26.94 5.93 -18.43
N ALA A 189 -25.97 5.01 -18.52
CA ALA A 189 -24.80 5.00 -17.65
C ALA A 189 -23.95 6.28 -17.81
N ASP A 190 -23.79 6.78 -19.03
CA ASP A 190 -23.03 8.00 -19.33
C ASP A 190 -23.75 9.25 -18.81
N PHE A 191 -25.09 9.29 -18.90
CA PHE A 191 -25.90 10.38 -18.32
C PHE A 191 -25.83 10.41 -16.78
N VAL A 192 -25.90 9.24 -16.13
CA VAL A 192 -25.73 9.13 -14.67
C VAL A 192 -24.32 9.52 -14.26
N SER A 193 -23.30 9.07 -14.99
CA SER A 193 -21.90 9.42 -14.75
C SER A 193 -21.68 10.94 -14.85
N LEU A 194 -22.22 11.59 -15.89
CA LEU A 194 -22.14 13.04 -16.04
C LEU A 194 -22.78 13.78 -14.87
N SER A 195 -23.96 13.33 -14.44
CA SER A 195 -24.70 13.93 -13.33
C SER A 195 -23.94 13.79 -12.01
N GLN A 196 -23.32 12.64 -11.75
CA GLN A 196 -22.47 12.43 -10.58
C GLN A 196 -21.22 13.34 -10.60
N LEU A 197 -20.52 13.40 -11.74
CA LEU A 197 -19.35 14.27 -11.92
C LEU A 197 -19.71 15.76 -11.70
N ALA A 198 -20.90 16.17 -12.11
CA ALA A 198 -21.39 17.53 -11.88
C ALA A 198 -21.68 17.81 -10.40
N VAL A 199 -22.30 16.87 -9.68
CA VAL A 199 -22.55 16.98 -8.24
C VAL A 199 -21.23 17.08 -7.48
N ASP A 200 -20.27 16.23 -7.82
CA ASP A 200 -18.95 16.23 -7.20
C ASP A 200 -18.21 17.54 -7.48
N ALA A 201 -18.29 18.07 -8.71
CA ALA A 201 -17.68 19.35 -9.07
C ALA A 201 -18.36 20.52 -8.34
N LEU A 202 -19.69 20.52 -8.22
CA LEU A 202 -20.44 21.52 -7.45
C LEU A 202 -20.10 21.48 -5.96
N ALA A 203 -19.83 20.30 -5.40
CA ALA A 203 -19.43 20.16 -4.00
C ALA A 203 -18.06 20.78 -3.68
N LYS A 204 -17.19 20.90 -4.70
CA LYS A 204 -15.87 21.54 -4.60
C LYS A 204 -15.92 23.05 -4.85
N LEU A 205 -17.04 23.58 -5.33
CA LEU A 205 -17.24 25.01 -5.55
C LEU A 205 -17.91 25.63 -4.32
N ASP A 206 -17.33 26.71 -3.79
CA ASP A 206 -17.85 27.43 -2.63
C ASP A 206 -18.62 28.70 -3.02
N SER A 207 -18.92 29.56 -2.05
CA SER A 207 -19.64 30.82 -2.27
C SER A 207 -18.86 31.82 -3.15
N ALA A 208 -17.53 31.75 -3.19
CA ALA A 208 -16.71 32.56 -4.09
C ALA A 208 -16.88 32.13 -5.56
N ASN A 209 -17.35 30.89 -5.78
CA ASN A 209 -17.48 30.27 -7.08
C ASN A 209 -18.93 30.24 -7.60
N SER A 210 -19.80 31.14 -7.12
CA SER A 210 -21.23 31.12 -7.41
C SER A 210 -21.56 31.16 -8.92
N ALA A 211 -20.88 32.00 -9.70
CA ALA A 211 -21.09 32.08 -11.15
C ALA A 211 -20.64 30.81 -11.90
N ALA A 212 -19.56 30.19 -11.41
CA ALA A 212 -19.02 28.93 -11.91
C ALA A 212 -19.99 27.77 -11.65
N ALA A 213 -20.52 27.69 -10.42
CA ALA A 213 -21.51 26.70 -10.03
C ALA A 213 -22.81 26.86 -10.82
N GLU A 214 -23.26 28.09 -11.05
CA GLU A 214 -24.46 28.37 -11.84
C GLU A 214 -24.31 27.92 -13.30
N LYS A 215 -23.15 28.17 -13.92
CA LYS A 215 -22.88 27.69 -15.28
C LYS A 215 -22.94 26.17 -15.37
N LEU A 216 -22.34 25.47 -14.40
CA LEU A 216 -22.34 24.02 -14.36
C LEU A 216 -23.76 23.44 -14.19
N ARG A 217 -24.59 24.07 -13.36
CA ARG A 217 -26.01 23.71 -13.20
C ARG A 217 -26.79 23.87 -14.50
N GLN A 218 -26.65 25.02 -15.17
CA GLN A 218 -27.31 25.28 -16.45
C GLN A 218 -26.93 24.26 -17.53
N GLU A 219 -25.66 23.83 -17.57
CA GLU A 219 -25.19 22.80 -18.48
C GLU A 219 -25.86 21.43 -18.22
N VAL A 220 -25.98 21.02 -16.96
CA VAL A 220 -26.64 19.76 -16.57
C VAL A 220 -28.16 19.82 -16.79
N ASP A 221 -28.80 20.93 -16.44
CA ASP A 221 -30.23 21.14 -16.65
C ASP A 221 -30.59 21.03 -18.13
N SER A 222 -29.77 21.62 -19.00
CA SER A 222 -29.96 21.54 -20.46
C SER A 222 -29.85 20.11 -20.99
N ILE A 223 -28.90 19.31 -20.51
CA ILE A 223 -28.77 17.91 -20.93
C ILE A 223 -29.94 17.08 -20.40
N THR A 224 -30.34 17.29 -19.16
CA THR A 224 -31.48 16.59 -18.53
C THR A 224 -32.77 16.88 -19.29
N GLU A 225 -33.04 18.14 -19.62
CA GLU A 225 -34.21 18.53 -20.41
C GLU A 225 -34.22 17.86 -21.80
N ARG A 226 -33.06 17.82 -22.48
CA ARG A 226 -32.95 17.16 -23.80
C ARG A 226 -33.18 15.66 -23.70
N TRP A 227 -32.61 15.00 -22.70
CA TRP A 227 -32.81 13.59 -22.43
C TRP A 227 -34.29 13.28 -22.18
N ASP A 228 -34.94 14.02 -21.29
CA ASP A 228 -36.36 13.86 -20.95
C ASP A 228 -37.28 14.12 -22.16
N ASN A 229 -36.91 15.05 -23.04
CA ASN A 229 -37.64 15.30 -24.28
C ASN A 229 -37.60 14.08 -25.21
N ILE A 230 -36.42 13.48 -25.40
CA ILE A 230 -36.25 12.28 -26.23
C ILE A 230 -37.10 11.13 -25.66
N VAL A 231 -37.00 10.86 -24.36
CA VAL A 231 -37.81 9.84 -23.66
C VAL A 231 -39.30 10.10 -23.86
N SER A 232 -39.75 11.33 -23.58
CA SER A 232 -41.16 11.71 -23.73
C SER A 232 -41.67 11.56 -25.16
N ARG A 233 -40.85 11.88 -26.18
CA ARG A 233 -41.23 11.74 -27.59
C ARG A 233 -41.35 10.27 -28.00
N ILE A 234 -40.44 9.41 -27.55
CA ILE A 234 -40.49 7.96 -27.78
C ILE A 234 -41.75 7.39 -27.14
N ASP A 235 -42.01 7.70 -25.87
CA ASP A 235 -43.20 7.23 -25.14
C ASP A 235 -44.51 7.65 -25.82
N LYS A 236 -44.63 8.93 -26.19
CA LYS A 236 -45.83 9.47 -26.87
C LYS A 236 -46.05 8.81 -28.24
N HIS A 237 -45.00 8.62 -29.02
CA HIS A 237 -45.11 8.02 -30.35
C HIS A 237 -45.43 6.52 -30.25
N SER A 238 -44.82 5.82 -29.29
CA SER A 238 -45.11 4.42 -28.97
C SER A 238 -46.58 4.24 -28.54
N GLN A 239 -47.08 5.08 -27.63
CA GLN A 239 -48.49 5.08 -27.20
C GLN A 239 -49.44 5.36 -28.37
N SER A 240 -49.14 6.36 -29.21
CA SER A 240 -49.98 6.70 -30.36
C SER A 240 -50.07 5.56 -31.40
N LEU A 241 -48.97 4.82 -31.62
CA LEU A 241 -48.96 3.62 -32.49
C LEU A 241 -49.81 2.48 -31.91
N VAL A 242 -49.81 2.31 -30.58
CA VAL A 242 -50.62 1.32 -29.87
C VAL A 242 -52.10 1.71 -29.92
N GLU A 243 -52.45 2.96 -29.63
CA GLU A 243 -53.82 3.46 -29.63
C GLU A 243 -54.48 3.42 -31.02
N CYS A 244 -53.71 3.59 -32.09
CA CYS A 244 -54.21 3.48 -33.46
C CYS A 244 -54.35 2.03 -33.96
N GLY A 245 -54.06 1.02 -33.12
CA GLY A 245 -54.13 -0.41 -33.49
C GLY A 245 -53.03 -0.86 -34.46
N LYS A 246 -52.15 0.04 -34.90
CA LYS A 246 -51.05 -0.26 -35.83
C LYS A 246 -49.90 -1.03 -35.15
N ALA A 247 -49.82 -0.99 -33.82
CA ALA A 247 -48.87 -1.79 -33.05
C ALA A 247 -49.21 -3.29 -32.95
N GLU A 248 -50.46 -3.71 -33.25
CA GLU A 248 -50.86 -5.14 -33.26
C GLU A 248 -50.09 -5.95 -34.33
N SER A 249 -49.45 -5.27 -35.29
CA SER A 249 -48.50 -5.86 -36.25
C SER A 249 -47.25 -6.47 -35.59
N ARG A 250 -47.05 -6.29 -34.27
CA ARG A 250 -46.00 -6.95 -33.48
C ARG A 250 -46.16 -8.47 -33.34
N GLN A 251 -47.28 -9.09 -33.75
CA GLN A 251 -47.53 -10.53 -33.52
C GLN A 251 -47.43 -11.47 -34.73
N LEU A 252 -47.09 -11.00 -35.94
CA LEU A 252 -47.08 -11.87 -37.13
C LEU A 252 -45.76 -11.92 -37.89
N LEU A 253 -44.65 -12.22 -37.22
CA LEU A 253 -43.45 -12.75 -37.90
C LEU A 253 -42.70 -13.78 -37.02
N HIS A 254 -43.40 -14.83 -36.59
CA HIS A 254 -42.79 -16.13 -36.25
C HIS A 254 -43.86 -17.24 -36.29
N HIS A 255 -44.20 -17.75 -37.48
CA HIS A 255 -44.36 -19.19 -37.73
C HIS A 255 -44.60 -19.50 -39.22
N ASP A 256 -43.87 -20.51 -39.73
CA ASP A 256 -43.97 -21.07 -41.08
C ASP A 256 -45.32 -21.74 -41.42
N ALA A 257 -45.59 -21.77 -42.74
CA ALA A 257 -46.64 -22.42 -43.55
C ALA A 257 -47.16 -23.80 -43.06
N SER A 258 -48.38 -24.31 -43.33
CA SER A 258 -49.26 -24.32 -44.52
C SER A 258 -50.66 -24.97 -44.16
N PRO A 259 -51.64 -25.08 -45.08
CA PRO A 259 -53.09 -24.88 -44.82
C PRO A 259 -53.94 -26.16 -44.63
N ILE A 260 -55.20 -26.02 -44.16
CA ILE A 260 -56.43 -26.74 -44.62
C ILE A 260 -57.70 -26.24 -43.88
N SER A 261 -58.64 -25.72 -44.69
CA SER A 261 -60.12 -25.67 -44.67
C SER A 261 -61.01 -25.73 -43.39
N GLU A 262 -61.92 -24.75 -43.35
CA GLU A 262 -63.40 -24.87 -43.32
C GLU A 262 -64.24 -24.81 -42.01
N THR A 263 -65.01 -23.70 -41.94
CA THR A 263 -66.46 -23.55 -41.64
C THR A 263 -67.00 -23.45 -40.20
N GLY A 264 -67.95 -22.50 -40.03
CA GLY A 264 -69.05 -22.55 -39.05
C GLY A 264 -69.05 -21.42 -38.00
N SER A 265 -69.51 -20.21 -38.30
CA SER A 265 -70.88 -19.68 -38.04
C SER A 265 -71.29 -19.51 -36.57
N GLY A 266 -71.68 -18.28 -36.17
CA GLY A 266 -72.88 -18.08 -35.34
C GLY A 266 -72.80 -17.27 -34.04
N SER A 267 -72.94 -15.93 -34.16
CA SER A 267 -73.95 -15.09 -33.48
C SER A 267 -74.04 -14.94 -31.93
N ARG A 268 -73.80 -13.70 -31.49
CA ARG A 268 -74.66 -12.79 -30.67
C ARG A 268 -74.55 -12.65 -29.13
N ARG A 269 -74.40 -11.36 -28.77
CA ARG A 269 -74.97 -10.55 -27.64
C ARG A 269 -74.30 -10.71 -26.25
N GLY A 270 -74.04 -9.65 -25.47
CA GLY A 270 -74.35 -8.21 -25.53
C GLY A 270 -73.46 -7.40 -24.56
N SER A 271 -73.28 -6.08 -24.80
CA SER A 271 -73.71 -4.95 -23.92
C SER A 271 -73.51 -5.15 -22.41
N LYS A 272 -72.91 -4.23 -21.63
CA LYS A 272 -72.73 -2.77 -21.77
C LYS A 272 -71.93 -2.25 -20.57
N ASP A 273 -71.16 -1.18 -20.77
CA ASP A 273 -71.05 0.06 -19.96
C ASP A 273 -70.80 -0.06 -18.43
N SER A 274 -69.94 0.73 -17.76
CA SER A 274 -69.39 2.05 -18.09
C SER A 274 -68.51 2.56 -16.93
N LYS A 275 -67.50 3.40 -17.28
CA LYS A 275 -67.08 4.65 -16.60
C LYS A 275 -66.32 4.53 -15.26
N ASN A 276 -65.34 5.38 -14.91
CA ASN A 276 -64.78 6.59 -15.50
C ASN A 276 -63.55 7.03 -14.63
N VAL A 277 -62.52 7.62 -15.27
CA VAL A 277 -61.89 8.95 -15.01
C VAL A 277 -61.34 9.21 -13.59
N ALA A 278 -60.19 9.84 -13.33
CA ALA A 278 -58.98 10.26 -14.04
C ALA A 278 -58.06 10.93 -13.00
N ASN A 279 -56.77 10.96 -13.31
CA ASN A 279 -55.76 11.99 -13.03
C ASN A 279 -55.41 12.44 -11.60
N SER A 280 -54.14 12.15 -11.26
CA SER A 280 -53.08 13.05 -10.76
C SER A 280 -53.35 14.00 -9.60
N ILE A 281 -52.47 13.96 -8.59
CA ILE A 281 -51.49 15.03 -8.30
C ILE A 281 -50.52 14.55 -7.20
N MET A 282 -49.25 14.93 -7.39
CA MET A 282 -48.10 14.76 -6.49
C MET A 282 -48.30 15.32 -5.08
N GLY A 283 -47.52 14.81 -4.13
CA GLY A 283 -47.20 15.55 -2.91
C GLY A 283 -46.49 14.71 -1.84
N ASN A 284 -45.16 14.77 -1.83
CA ASN A 284 -44.30 14.40 -0.70
C ASN A 284 -44.85 14.96 0.63
N ASN A 285 -44.81 14.16 1.70
CA ASN A 285 -44.09 14.61 2.90
C ASN A 285 -43.82 13.51 3.93
N SER A 286 -42.58 13.57 4.39
CA SER A 286 -41.97 12.89 5.53
C SER A 286 -42.71 13.15 6.85
N ARG A 287 -42.93 12.10 7.65
CA ARG A 287 -42.36 11.93 9.01
C ARG A 287 -43.12 10.87 9.81
N SER A 288 -42.30 10.09 10.52
CA SER A 288 -42.54 9.33 11.75
C SER A 288 -43.86 9.54 12.48
N VAL A 289 -44.43 8.46 13.05
CA VAL A 289 -44.47 8.22 14.50
C VAL A 289 -45.04 6.83 14.81
N SER A 290 -44.25 6.11 15.59
CA SER A 290 -44.49 5.07 16.60
C SER A 290 -45.90 4.49 16.84
N CYS A 291 -45.87 3.15 16.97
CA CYS A 291 -46.70 2.23 17.75
C CYS A 291 -47.65 2.81 18.81
N GLY A 292 -48.90 2.34 18.75
CA GLY A 292 -49.81 2.15 19.86
C GLY A 292 -50.33 0.71 19.85
N HIS A 293 -50.29 0.08 21.03
CA HIS A 293 -50.43 -1.35 21.31
C HIS A 293 -51.87 -1.69 21.77
N ILE A 294 -52.17 -3.00 21.92
CA ILE A 294 -53.25 -3.63 22.74
C ILE A 294 -54.63 -3.74 22.03
N ASP A 295 -55.35 -4.88 21.89
CA ASP A 295 -55.48 -6.12 22.69
C ASP A 295 -56.03 -7.31 21.85
N VAL A 296 -55.71 -8.55 22.23
CA VAL A 296 -56.45 -9.79 21.87
C VAL A 296 -56.55 -10.67 23.10
N PRO A 297 -57.72 -11.25 23.44
CA PRO A 297 -57.82 -12.28 24.47
C PRO A 297 -57.82 -13.71 23.91
N ALA A 298 -57.25 -14.59 24.73
CA ALA A 298 -56.97 -15.99 24.51
C ALA A 298 -58.15 -16.94 24.80
N SER A 299 -58.06 -18.18 24.30
CA SER A 299 -58.54 -19.37 25.02
C SER A 299 -57.79 -20.63 24.57
N ALA A 300 -57.24 -21.34 25.56
CA ALA A 300 -56.56 -22.63 25.45
C ALA A 300 -57.55 -23.79 25.55
N ASP A 301 -57.16 -24.97 25.04
CA ASP A 301 -57.33 -26.22 25.80
C ASP A 301 -56.44 -27.35 25.26
N SER A 302 -55.99 -28.19 26.19
CA SER A 302 -54.89 -29.16 26.07
C SER A 302 -55.31 -30.57 26.50
N ASN A 303 -54.76 -31.62 25.87
CA ASN A 303 -54.51 -32.96 26.45
C ASN A 303 -53.62 -33.77 25.45
N ARG A 304 -52.30 -33.98 25.67
CA ARG A 304 -51.60 -35.03 26.47
C ARG A 304 -51.97 -36.47 26.07
N ASN A 305 -51.08 -37.48 25.94
CA ASN A 305 -49.62 -37.68 25.84
C ASN A 305 -49.41 -39.22 25.84
N VAL A 306 -48.37 -39.77 25.19
CA VAL A 306 -47.62 -41.05 25.46
C VAL A 306 -46.66 -41.22 24.25
N THR A 307 -45.33 -41.42 24.29
CA THR A 307 -44.27 -41.70 25.29
C THR A 307 -42.90 -41.53 24.57
N CYS A 308 -41.94 -40.76 25.10
CA CYS A 308 -40.66 -41.19 25.74
C CYS A 308 -39.59 -41.79 24.77
N THR A 309 -38.28 -41.49 24.76
CA THR A 309 -37.29 -40.63 25.45
C THR A 309 -35.99 -40.80 24.59
N SER A 310 -35.13 -39.83 24.28
CA SER A 310 -34.28 -39.07 25.19
C SER A 310 -33.68 -37.83 24.51
N CYS A 311 -33.73 -36.72 25.24
CA CYS A 311 -33.19 -35.40 24.93
C CYS A 311 -31.70 -35.28 25.31
N SER A 312 -30.99 -34.32 24.73
CA SER A 312 -30.21 -33.34 25.52
C SER A 312 -30.06 -32.01 24.79
N ASN A 313 -30.73 -30.99 25.33
CA ASN A 313 -30.36 -29.57 25.39
C ASN A 313 -30.63 -28.62 24.20
N LEU A 314 -31.24 -27.48 24.60
CA LEU A 314 -31.19 -26.10 24.06
C LEU A 314 -32.45 -25.57 23.30
N PRO A 315 -32.77 -24.26 23.44
CA PRO A 315 -34.07 -23.78 23.93
C PRO A 315 -34.91 -23.07 22.85
N CYS A 316 -36.21 -22.88 23.15
CA CYS A 316 -37.17 -22.16 22.33
C CYS A 316 -36.77 -20.70 22.02
N THR A 317 -36.57 -20.38 20.74
CA THR A 317 -37.02 -19.21 19.95
C THR A 317 -36.18 -19.12 18.68
N SER A 318 -36.51 -19.87 17.63
CA SER A 318 -35.84 -19.74 16.34
C SER A 318 -36.63 -18.77 15.46
N VAL A 319 -36.19 -17.51 15.42
CA VAL A 319 -36.42 -16.65 14.26
C VAL A 319 -35.75 -17.39 13.09
N ILE A 320 -36.54 -17.99 12.20
CA ILE A 320 -36.01 -18.71 11.05
C ILE A 320 -35.29 -17.69 10.17
N SER A 321 -33.99 -17.88 9.93
CA SER A 321 -33.20 -16.95 9.14
C SER A 321 -33.77 -16.85 7.72
N PRO A 322 -33.86 -15.67 7.11
CA PRO A 322 -34.21 -15.53 5.69
C PRO A 322 -33.34 -16.40 4.77
N VAL A 323 -32.08 -16.62 5.16
CA VAL A 323 -31.15 -17.53 4.47
C VAL A 323 -31.58 -18.99 4.60
N ASP A 324 -32.04 -19.44 5.76
CA ASP A 324 -32.50 -20.82 5.96
C ASP A 324 -33.80 -21.10 5.17
N ILE A 325 -34.67 -20.09 5.04
CA ILE A 325 -35.88 -20.17 4.20
C ILE A 325 -35.51 -20.32 2.73
N PHE A 326 -34.56 -19.50 2.26
CA PHE A 326 -34.07 -19.56 0.89
C PHE A 326 -33.38 -20.89 0.57
N ILE A 327 -32.52 -21.39 1.48
CA ILE A 327 -31.89 -22.70 1.32
C ILE A 327 -32.96 -23.81 1.26
N GLY A 328 -33.98 -23.76 2.12
CA GLY A 328 -35.09 -24.73 2.07
C GLY A 328 -35.90 -24.66 0.77
N ASN A 329 -36.13 -23.45 0.23
CA ASN A 329 -36.79 -23.27 -1.07
C ASN A 329 -35.91 -23.80 -2.22
N LEU A 330 -34.61 -23.58 -2.14
CA LEU A 330 -33.61 -24.05 -3.09
C LEU A 330 -33.50 -25.58 -3.10
N GLU A 331 -33.45 -26.20 -1.92
CA GLU A 331 -33.46 -27.66 -1.76
C GLU A 331 -34.73 -28.27 -2.38
N LYS A 332 -35.90 -27.65 -2.15
CA LYS A 332 -37.16 -28.11 -2.72
C LYS A 332 -37.18 -28.05 -4.26
N VAL A 333 -36.65 -26.98 -4.85
CA VAL A 333 -36.52 -26.88 -6.31
C VAL A 333 -35.46 -27.85 -6.84
N SER A 334 -34.40 -28.10 -6.07
CA SER A 334 -33.39 -29.11 -6.41
C SER A 334 -33.98 -30.53 -6.38
N GLU A 335 -34.82 -30.87 -5.40
CA GLU A 335 -35.54 -32.16 -5.34
C GLU A 335 -36.50 -32.34 -6.52
N ASP A 336 -37.21 -31.28 -6.89
CA ASP A 336 -38.08 -31.24 -8.07
C ASP A 336 -37.30 -31.50 -9.39
N LEU A 337 -36.01 -31.15 -9.43
CA LEU A 337 -35.12 -31.36 -10.57
C LEU A 337 -34.37 -32.70 -10.53
N GLN A 338 -34.38 -33.40 -9.41
CA GLN A 338 -33.67 -34.67 -9.22
C GLN A 338 -33.95 -35.71 -10.34
N PRO A 339 -35.20 -35.89 -10.84
CA PRO A 339 -35.46 -36.81 -11.96
C PRO A 339 -34.79 -36.40 -13.27
N LEU A 340 -34.55 -35.10 -13.50
CA LEU A 340 -33.83 -34.57 -14.66
C LEU A 340 -32.32 -34.75 -14.50
N ILE A 341 -31.79 -34.60 -13.28
CA ILE A 341 -30.38 -34.86 -12.96
C ILE A 341 -30.06 -36.35 -13.19
N GLU A 342 -30.89 -37.24 -12.64
CA GLU A 342 -30.73 -38.69 -12.82
C GLU A 342 -30.83 -39.09 -14.30
N TRP A 343 -31.72 -38.45 -15.06
CA TRP A 343 -31.77 -38.62 -16.51
C TRP A 343 -30.49 -38.11 -17.18
N ALA A 344 -29.98 -36.93 -16.84
CA ALA A 344 -28.77 -36.38 -17.44
C ALA A 344 -27.53 -37.27 -17.20
N HIS A 345 -27.46 -37.91 -16.04
CA HIS A 345 -26.39 -38.86 -15.69
C HIS A 345 -26.56 -40.23 -16.34
N SER A 346 -27.79 -40.73 -16.50
CA SER A 346 -28.06 -42.07 -17.05
C SER A 346 -28.23 -42.11 -18.57
N PHE A 347 -28.60 -40.99 -19.19
CA PHE A 347 -28.91 -40.92 -20.62
C PHE A 347 -27.65 -40.87 -21.48
N HIS A 348 -27.56 -41.84 -22.40
CA HIS A 348 -26.45 -41.98 -23.33
C HIS A 348 -26.99 -42.19 -24.74
N VAL A 349 -26.52 -41.39 -25.69
CA VAL A 349 -26.85 -41.54 -27.11
C VAL A 349 -25.97 -42.64 -27.69
N SER A 350 -26.55 -43.81 -27.96
CA SER A 350 -25.83 -44.93 -28.60
C SER A 350 -25.56 -44.64 -30.07
N ALA A 351 -24.34 -44.93 -30.54
CA ALA A 351 -23.90 -44.73 -31.92
C ALA A 351 -24.66 -45.61 -32.94
N GLU A 352 -25.32 -46.68 -32.51
CA GLU A 352 -25.98 -47.67 -33.39
C GLU A 352 -27.52 -47.57 -33.36
N SER A 353 -28.10 -46.56 -32.71
CA SER A 353 -29.56 -46.46 -32.62
C SER A 353 -30.18 -45.95 -33.93
N ASP A 354 -30.91 -46.83 -34.63
CA ASP A 354 -31.70 -46.54 -35.86
C ASP A 354 -32.87 -45.56 -35.63
N ASP A 355 -33.12 -45.16 -34.38
CA ASP A 355 -34.32 -44.43 -33.97
C ASP A 355 -33.97 -42.97 -33.59
N ILE A 356 -33.15 -42.29 -34.40
CA ILE A 356 -32.72 -40.89 -34.22
C ILE A 356 -33.90 -39.96 -33.91
N ARG A 357 -35.04 -40.17 -34.57
CA ARG A 357 -36.27 -39.40 -34.36
C ARG A 357 -36.82 -39.55 -32.94
N ASN A 358 -36.74 -40.76 -32.37
CA ASN A 358 -37.19 -41.07 -31.02
C ASN A 358 -36.27 -40.40 -29.97
N VAL A 359 -34.95 -40.45 -30.20
CA VAL A 359 -33.95 -39.79 -29.33
C VAL A 359 -34.10 -38.27 -29.34
N ILE A 360 -34.33 -37.67 -30.51
CA ILE A 360 -34.65 -36.23 -30.64
C ILE A 360 -35.92 -35.89 -29.87
N GLN A 361 -36.96 -36.71 -29.98
CA GLN A 361 -38.24 -36.49 -29.31
C GLN A 361 -38.11 -36.58 -27.77
N ILE A 362 -37.26 -37.48 -27.26
CA ILE A 362 -36.93 -37.57 -25.83
C ILE A 362 -36.20 -36.30 -25.36
N CYS A 363 -35.17 -35.86 -26.08
CA CYS A 363 -34.41 -34.65 -25.74
C CYS A 363 -35.30 -33.38 -25.78
N GLN A 364 -36.20 -33.28 -26.78
CA GLN A 364 -37.19 -32.20 -26.87
C GLN A 364 -38.25 -32.26 -25.76
N GLY A 365 -38.59 -33.44 -25.26
CA GLY A 365 -39.42 -33.62 -24.08
C GLY A 365 -38.74 -33.07 -22.82
N LYS A 366 -37.48 -33.42 -22.62
CA LYS A 366 -36.68 -32.96 -21.47
C LYS A 366 -36.37 -31.47 -21.53
N LEU A 367 -36.17 -30.91 -22.73
CA LEU A 367 -36.06 -29.46 -22.94
C LEU A 367 -37.34 -28.71 -22.52
N ARG A 368 -38.52 -29.30 -22.71
CA ARG A 368 -39.79 -28.71 -22.24
C ARG A 368 -39.93 -28.79 -20.72
N GLU A 369 -39.51 -29.91 -20.12
CA GLU A 369 -39.51 -30.06 -18.65
C GLU A 369 -38.60 -29.03 -17.97
N ILE A 370 -37.38 -28.80 -18.47
CA ILE A 370 -36.47 -27.80 -17.89
C ILE A 370 -36.97 -26.36 -18.11
N LYS A 371 -37.53 -26.05 -19.29
CA LYS A 371 -38.15 -24.73 -19.54
C LYS A 371 -39.34 -24.45 -18.63
N LEU A 372 -40.12 -25.47 -18.26
CA LEU A 372 -41.22 -25.29 -17.30
C LEU A 372 -40.71 -24.93 -15.89
N LYS A 373 -39.51 -25.41 -15.53
CA LYS A 373 -38.86 -25.16 -14.23
C LYS A 373 -38.08 -23.83 -14.20
N GLU A 374 -37.81 -23.22 -15.34
CA GLU A 374 -37.08 -21.95 -15.48
C GLU A 374 -37.72 -20.81 -14.66
N GLY A 375 -39.06 -20.75 -14.62
CA GLY A 375 -39.77 -19.77 -13.79
C GLY A 375 -39.53 -19.93 -12.28
N GLN A 376 -39.28 -21.15 -11.79
CA GLN A 376 -38.96 -21.39 -10.39
C GLN A 376 -37.52 -20.97 -10.08
N VAL A 377 -36.59 -21.17 -11.00
CA VAL A 377 -35.18 -20.72 -10.90
C VAL A 377 -35.07 -19.19 -10.90
N ASN A 378 -35.83 -18.52 -11.78
CA ASN A 378 -35.87 -17.06 -11.83
C ASN A 378 -36.43 -16.45 -10.51
N ASN A 379 -37.36 -17.16 -9.86
CA ASN A 379 -37.86 -16.76 -8.55
C ASN A 379 -36.80 -16.94 -7.44
N LEU A 380 -36.01 -18.02 -7.46
CA LEU A 380 -34.87 -18.19 -6.54
C LEU A 380 -33.81 -17.10 -6.75
N HIS A 381 -33.51 -16.73 -8.00
CA HIS A 381 -32.60 -15.64 -8.31
C HIS A 381 -33.11 -14.29 -7.74
N SER A 382 -34.41 -14.04 -7.88
CA SER A 382 -35.07 -12.86 -7.30
C SER A 382 -35.11 -12.88 -5.77
N GLU A 383 -35.13 -14.05 -5.15
CA GLU A 383 -35.11 -14.24 -3.70
C GLU A 383 -33.70 -14.02 -3.12
N LEU A 384 -32.67 -14.47 -3.82
CA LEU A 384 -31.27 -14.20 -3.49
C LEU A 384 -30.95 -12.69 -3.55
N GLU A 385 -31.46 -12.00 -4.57
CA GLU A 385 -31.29 -10.55 -4.70
C GLU A 385 -32.05 -9.80 -3.59
N ARG A 386 -33.21 -10.29 -3.17
CA ARG A 386 -33.91 -9.77 -1.98
C ARG A 386 -33.10 -9.98 -0.70
N ILE A 387 -32.44 -11.14 -0.55
CA ILE A 387 -31.56 -11.45 0.58
C ILE A 387 -30.33 -10.52 0.63
N ARG A 388 -29.73 -10.22 -0.52
CA ARG A 388 -28.60 -9.30 -0.65
C ARG A 388 -28.94 -7.88 -0.17
N ASN A 389 -30.18 -7.46 -0.37
CA ASN A 389 -30.70 -6.15 0.01
C ASN A 389 -31.15 -6.05 1.48
N LEU A 390 -31.16 -7.16 2.24
CA LEU A 390 -31.59 -7.20 3.64
C LEU A 390 -30.49 -6.90 4.67
N GLY A 391 -29.27 -6.55 4.22
CA GLY A 391 -28.16 -6.20 5.12
C GLY A 391 -27.68 -7.36 6.00
N ILE A 392 -27.72 -8.59 5.47
CA ILE A 392 -27.35 -9.81 6.18
C ILE A 392 -25.82 -9.90 6.32
N GLY A 393 -25.32 -10.44 7.44
CA GLY A 393 -23.88 -10.61 7.69
C GLY A 393 -23.17 -11.46 6.63
N ALA A 394 -21.88 -11.17 6.39
CA ALA A 394 -21.09 -11.73 5.29
C ALA A 394 -21.08 -13.27 5.25
N GLU A 395 -20.97 -13.95 6.41
CA GLU A 395 -20.95 -15.42 6.46
C GLU A 395 -22.30 -16.07 6.06
N GLN A 396 -23.41 -15.39 6.34
CA GLN A 396 -24.76 -15.87 6.02
C GLN A 396 -25.09 -15.63 4.55
N LEU A 397 -24.64 -14.49 3.99
CA LEU A 397 -24.76 -14.23 2.57
C LEU A 397 -23.87 -15.17 1.74
N GLN A 398 -22.66 -15.47 2.23
CA GLN A 398 -21.76 -16.44 1.60
C GLN A 398 -22.41 -17.83 1.56
N ARG A 399 -23.00 -18.30 2.67
CA ARG A 399 -23.73 -19.58 2.68
C ARG A 399 -24.86 -19.64 1.65
N ALA A 400 -25.65 -18.57 1.52
CA ALA A 400 -26.73 -18.49 0.52
C ALA A 400 -26.18 -18.55 -0.91
N ASN A 401 -25.08 -17.84 -1.18
CA ASN A 401 -24.42 -17.83 -2.49
C ASN A 401 -23.83 -19.21 -2.82
N ASP A 402 -23.10 -19.83 -1.89
CA ASP A 402 -22.48 -21.15 -2.09
C ASP A 402 -23.55 -22.21 -2.41
N SER A 403 -24.68 -22.22 -1.69
CA SER A 403 -25.81 -23.13 -1.97
C SER A 403 -26.47 -22.85 -3.32
N PHE A 404 -26.58 -21.58 -3.73
CA PHE A 404 -27.13 -21.20 -5.04
C PHE A 404 -26.19 -21.56 -6.20
N GLU A 405 -24.88 -21.46 -6.00
CA GLU A 405 -23.88 -21.92 -6.96
C GLU A 405 -23.94 -23.44 -7.17
N GLU A 406 -24.06 -24.22 -6.10
CA GLU A 406 -24.21 -25.68 -6.20
C GLU A 406 -25.47 -26.08 -7.00
N PHE A 407 -26.58 -25.38 -6.76
CA PHE A 407 -27.80 -25.56 -7.53
C PHE A 407 -27.61 -25.20 -9.01
N THR A 408 -26.97 -24.06 -9.29
CA THR A 408 -26.73 -23.56 -10.65
C THR A 408 -25.84 -24.53 -11.44
N HIS A 409 -24.89 -25.20 -10.77
CA HIS A 409 -24.09 -26.25 -11.38
C HIS A 409 -24.96 -27.43 -11.84
N LYS A 410 -25.84 -27.94 -10.96
CA LYS A 410 -26.77 -29.04 -11.29
C LYS A 410 -27.73 -28.65 -12.43
N TRP A 411 -28.23 -27.42 -12.41
CA TRP A 411 -29.07 -26.87 -13.49
C TRP A 411 -28.32 -26.84 -14.82
N SER A 412 -27.10 -26.31 -14.81
CA SER A 412 -26.26 -26.20 -16.00
C SER A 412 -25.91 -27.57 -16.58
N GLU A 413 -25.62 -28.56 -15.73
CA GLU A 413 -25.32 -29.92 -16.15
C GLU A 413 -26.45 -30.54 -16.99
N ILE A 414 -27.71 -30.33 -16.59
CA ILE A 414 -28.88 -30.79 -17.35
C ILE A 414 -28.97 -30.06 -18.70
N VAL A 415 -28.85 -28.73 -18.72
CA VAL A 415 -28.96 -27.91 -19.94
C VAL A 415 -27.86 -28.28 -20.94
N THR A 416 -26.62 -28.44 -20.47
CA THR A 416 -25.48 -28.83 -21.29
C THR A 416 -25.69 -30.23 -21.85
N LYS A 417 -26.13 -31.20 -21.04
CA LYS A 417 -26.38 -32.56 -21.51
C LYS A 417 -27.48 -32.63 -22.58
N ILE A 418 -28.57 -31.86 -22.43
CA ILE A 418 -29.63 -31.76 -23.46
C ILE A 418 -29.08 -31.13 -24.74
N SER A 419 -28.30 -30.06 -24.61
CA SER A 419 -27.72 -29.32 -25.75
C SER A 419 -26.70 -30.16 -26.52
N ASP A 420 -25.80 -30.85 -25.84
CA ASP A 420 -24.80 -31.75 -26.44
C ASP A 420 -25.46 -32.94 -27.15
N SER A 421 -26.53 -33.50 -26.54
CA SER A 421 -27.31 -34.57 -27.15
C SER A 421 -28.05 -34.09 -28.40
N LEU A 422 -28.61 -32.87 -28.41
CA LEU A 422 -29.26 -32.31 -29.59
C LEU A 422 -28.26 -31.92 -30.69
N ASN A 423 -27.11 -31.35 -30.34
CA ASN A 423 -26.07 -30.96 -31.29
C ASN A 423 -25.43 -32.18 -31.98
N SER A 424 -25.13 -33.24 -31.23
CA SER A 424 -24.64 -34.50 -31.80
C SER A 424 -25.64 -35.17 -32.74
N LEU A 425 -26.94 -35.02 -32.50
CA LEU A 425 -28.00 -35.51 -33.39
C LEU A 425 -28.21 -34.59 -34.61
N SER A 426 -28.04 -33.28 -34.46
CA SER A 426 -28.11 -32.30 -35.56
C SER A 426 -27.00 -32.52 -36.59
N LEU A 427 -25.77 -32.81 -36.13
CA LEU A 427 -24.63 -33.21 -36.97
C LEU A 427 -24.86 -34.50 -37.76
N ARG A 428 -25.72 -35.39 -37.26
CA ARG A 428 -26.05 -36.68 -37.89
C ARG A 428 -27.22 -36.58 -38.88
N GLY A 429 -28.09 -35.60 -38.69
CA GLY A 429 -29.25 -35.32 -39.54
C GLY A 429 -28.89 -34.79 -40.93
N ASP A 430 -27.67 -34.29 -41.11
CA ASP A 430 -27.17 -33.73 -42.38
C ASP A 430 -26.35 -34.73 -43.20
N SER A 431 -26.72 -36.01 -43.13
CA SER A 431 -26.12 -37.14 -43.87
C SER A 431 -26.45 -37.13 -45.37
N LYS A 432 -26.24 -35.98 -46.03
CA LYS A 432 -26.19 -35.81 -47.49
C LYS A 432 -25.11 -34.79 -47.91
N SER A 433 -23.83 -35.08 -47.64
CA SER A 433 -22.71 -34.88 -48.58
C SER A 433 -21.35 -35.08 -47.88
N GLU A 434 -20.63 -36.15 -48.22
CA GLU A 434 -19.25 -36.39 -47.74
C GLU A 434 -18.28 -35.25 -48.12
N GLU A 435 -18.54 -34.53 -49.22
CA GLU A 435 -17.71 -33.39 -49.68
C GLU A 435 -17.78 -32.17 -48.75
N GLY A 436 -18.92 -31.92 -48.08
CA GLY A 436 -19.07 -30.78 -47.18
C GLY A 436 -18.32 -30.97 -45.86
N PHE A 437 -18.25 -32.21 -45.38
CA PHE A 437 -17.60 -32.55 -44.11
C PHE A 437 -16.06 -32.52 -44.21
N GLU A 438 -15.49 -33.03 -45.32
CA GLU A 438 -14.06 -32.87 -45.60
C GLU A 438 -13.68 -31.39 -45.82
N ALA A 439 -14.53 -30.62 -46.52
CA ALA A 439 -14.29 -29.19 -46.71
C ALA A 439 -14.28 -28.42 -45.38
N GLU A 440 -15.17 -28.73 -44.44
CA GLU A 440 -15.25 -28.06 -43.15
C GLU A 440 -14.09 -28.44 -42.22
N THR A 441 -13.70 -29.72 -42.17
CA THR A 441 -12.50 -30.14 -41.39
C THR A 441 -11.21 -29.53 -41.96
N LEU A 442 -11.09 -29.40 -43.28
CA LEU A 442 -9.97 -28.70 -43.93
C LEU A 442 -9.97 -27.20 -43.62
N ARG A 443 -11.14 -26.56 -43.61
CA ARG A 443 -11.31 -25.15 -43.26
C ARG A 443 -10.87 -24.86 -41.83
N ILE A 444 -11.28 -25.69 -40.87
CA ILE A 444 -10.89 -25.56 -39.45
C ILE A 444 -9.37 -25.71 -39.30
N ALA A 445 -8.75 -26.67 -39.99
CA ALA A 445 -7.30 -26.84 -39.96
C ALA A 445 -6.54 -25.60 -40.48
N ASN A 446 -6.99 -25.01 -41.61
CA ASN A 446 -6.39 -23.79 -42.15
C ASN A 446 -6.57 -22.59 -41.21
N GLN A 447 -7.76 -22.44 -40.61
CA GLN A 447 -8.03 -21.37 -39.64
C GLN A 447 -7.13 -21.48 -38.40
N LEU A 448 -6.86 -22.70 -37.92
CA LEU A 448 -5.92 -22.91 -36.81
C LEU A 448 -4.49 -22.54 -37.18
N GLU A 449 -4.03 -22.83 -38.40
CA GLU A 449 -2.70 -22.42 -38.87
C GLU A 449 -2.56 -20.90 -38.89
N GLU A 450 -3.53 -20.18 -39.47
CA GLU A 450 -3.56 -18.72 -39.49
C GLU A 450 -3.63 -18.13 -38.07
N PHE A 451 -4.45 -18.71 -37.19
CA PHE A 451 -4.56 -18.31 -35.79
C PHE A 451 -3.22 -18.46 -35.06
N PHE A 452 -2.52 -19.58 -35.26
CA PHE A 452 -1.22 -19.84 -34.65
C PHE A 452 -0.09 -18.98 -35.21
N ASP A 453 -0.13 -18.63 -36.50
CA ASP A 453 0.82 -17.67 -37.09
C ASP A 453 0.60 -16.26 -36.55
N SER A 454 -0.67 -15.84 -36.43
CA SER A 454 -1.03 -14.56 -35.83
C SER A 454 -0.62 -14.50 -34.35
N THR A 455 -0.91 -15.55 -33.58
CA THR A 455 -0.57 -15.66 -32.16
C THR A 455 0.95 -15.60 -31.93
N ALA A 456 1.74 -16.30 -32.74
CA ALA A 456 3.20 -16.24 -32.65
C ALA A 456 3.76 -14.82 -32.92
N ASN A 457 3.12 -14.05 -33.80
CA ASN A 457 3.50 -12.64 -34.02
C ASN A 457 3.12 -11.76 -32.83
N ILE A 458 1.95 -11.98 -32.23
CA ILE A 458 1.52 -11.23 -31.04
C ILE A 458 2.45 -11.54 -29.85
N LEU A 459 2.81 -12.82 -29.63
CA LEU A 459 3.74 -13.24 -28.58
C LEU A 459 5.11 -12.55 -28.69
N ARG A 460 5.64 -12.44 -29.91
CA ARG A 460 6.89 -11.70 -30.15
C ARG A 460 6.78 -10.22 -29.79
N GLY A 461 5.60 -9.63 -29.99
CA GLY A 461 5.30 -8.24 -29.60
C GLY A 461 5.04 -8.06 -28.10
N CYS A 462 4.50 -9.07 -27.42
CA CYS A 462 4.18 -9.02 -25.98
C CYS A 462 5.40 -8.71 -25.12
N ALA A 463 6.60 -9.15 -25.52
CA ALA A 463 7.86 -8.88 -24.82
C ALA A 463 8.26 -7.39 -24.77
N GLN A 464 7.62 -6.52 -25.56
CA GLN A 464 7.90 -5.08 -25.63
C GLN A 464 6.83 -4.20 -24.96
N ILE A 465 5.75 -4.82 -24.47
CA ILE A 465 4.60 -4.14 -23.87
C ILE A 465 4.79 -4.06 -22.35
N PRO A 466 4.27 -3.03 -21.64
CA PRO A 466 4.31 -2.93 -20.19
C PRO A 466 3.79 -4.19 -19.47
N LEU A 467 4.37 -4.55 -18.32
CA LEU A 467 4.11 -5.81 -17.61
C LEU A 467 2.63 -6.02 -17.25
N SER A 468 1.96 -4.99 -16.75
CA SER A 468 0.54 -5.03 -16.38
C SER A 468 -0.38 -5.30 -17.58
N GLU A 469 -0.07 -4.70 -18.73
CA GLU A 469 -0.82 -4.91 -19.97
C GLU A 469 -0.46 -6.24 -20.64
N ARG A 470 0.80 -6.67 -20.50
CA ARG A 470 1.30 -7.97 -20.97
C ARG A 470 0.60 -9.13 -20.28
N GLU A 471 0.46 -9.09 -18.96
CA GLU A 471 -0.18 -10.18 -18.19
C GLU A 471 -1.63 -10.39 -18.62
N VAL A 472 -2.41 -9.30 -18.74
CA VAL A 472 -3.81 -9.36 -19.21
C VAL A 472 -3.90 -9.91 -20.63
N ARG A 473 -2.99 -9.50 -21.53
CA ARG A 473 -2.97 -10.02 -22.91
C ARG A 473 -2.56 -11.49 -22.97
N LEU A 474 -1.53 -11.90 -22.23
CA LEU A 474 -1.07 -13.29 -22.20
C LEU A 474 -2.13 -14.22 -21.60
N LYS A 475 -2.86 -13.77 -20.58
CA LYS A 475 -3.98 -14.53 -20.02
C LYS A 475 -5.11 -14.73 -21.04
N LYS A 476 -5.51 -13.66 -21.75
CA LYS A 476 -6.51 -13.76 -22.84
C LYS A 476 -6.03 -14.64 -23.98
N LEU A 477 -4.74 -14.58 -24.34
CA LEU A 477 -4.13 -15.46 -25.33
C LEU A 477 -4.13 -16.93 -24.89
N SER A 478 -3.85 -17.20 -23.62
CA SER A 478 -3.97 -18.55 -23.04
C SER A 478 -5.40 -19.06 -23.16
N GLU A 479 -6.39 -18.27 -22.73
CA GLU A 479 -7.81 -18.62 -22.83
C GLU A 479 -8.24 -18.90 -24.29
N GLN A 480 -7.74 -18.11 -25.24
CA GLN A 480 -8.00 -18.32 -26.67
C GLN A 480 -7.36 -19.59 -27.21
N ILE A 481 -6.14 -19.93 -26.78
CA ILE A 481 -5.45 -21.18 -27.13
C ILE A 481 -6.17 -22.38 -26.51
N ASP A 482 -6.58 -22.29 -25.25
CA ASP A 482 -7.32 -23.34 -24.54
C ASP A 482 -8.69 -23.57 -25.20
N ALA A 483 -9.34 -22.51 -25.70
CA ALA A 483 -10.57 -22.66 -26.48
C ALA A 483 -10.35 -23.46 -27.78
N GLN A 484 -9.15 -23.40 -28.38
CA GLN A 484 -8.82 -24.17 -29.58
C GLN A 484 -8.60 -25.67 -29.32
N GLN A 485 -8.46 -26.13 -28.06
CA GLN A 485 -8.37 -27.56 -27.77
C GLN A 485 -9.57 -28.35 -28.27
N LYS A 486 -10.77 -27.75 -28.25
CA LYS A 486 -11.97 -28.38 -28.82
C LYS A 486 -11.84 -28.60 -30.32
N ASN A 487 -11.27 -27.63 -31.03
CA ASN A 487 -11.04 -27.72 -32.48
C ASN A 487 -9.94 -28.74 -32.82
N ILE A 488 -8.86 -28.81 -32.02
CA ILE A 488 -7.86 -29.86 -32.18
C ILE A 488 -8.44 -31.25 -31.88
N ALA A 489 -9.20 -31.43 -30.81
CA ALA A 489 -9.85 -32.71 -30.47
C ALA A 489 -10.87 -33.15 -31.55
N PHE A 490 -11.59 -32.18 -32.13
CA PHE A 490 -12.48 -32.42 -33.26
C PHE A 490 -11.70 -32.90 -34.50
N LEU A 491 -10.58 -32.26 -34.84
CA LEU A 491 -9.72 -32.70 -35.95
C LEU A 491 -9.03 -34.04 -35.66
N GLU A 492 -8.62 -34.31 -34.42
CA GLU A 492 -8.06 -35.60 -34.00
C GLU A 492 -9.05 -36.76 -34.25
N SER A 493 -10.34 -36.52 -34.08
CA SER A 493 -11.38 -37.54 -34.28
C SER A 493 -11.83 -37.64 -35.75
N ASN A 494 -11.87 -36.52 -36.48
CA ASN A 494 -12.59 -36.44 -37.76
C ASN A 494 -11.73 -36.10 -39.00
N PHE A 495 -10.50 -35.58 -38.83
CA PHE A 495 -9.65 -35.19 -39.96
C PHE A 495 -8.78 -36.34 -40.46
N THR A 496 -8.63 -36.47 -41.78
CA THR A 496 -7.94 -37.58 -42.45
C THR A 496 -6.41 -37.51 -42.31
N ASP A 497 -5.81 -36.31 -42.38
CA ASP A 497 -4.36 -36.13 -42.22
C ASP A 497 -3.95 -35.97 -40.75
N LYS A 498 -3.63 -37.10 -40.11
CA LYS A 498 -3.16 -37.13 -38.71
C LYS A 498 -1.79 -36.48 -38.50
N THR A 499 -0.95 -36.40 -39.54
CA THR A 499 0.37 -35.76 -39.40
C THR A 499 0.24 -34.25 -39.23
N ARG A 500 -0.68 -33.64 -39.97
CA ARG A 500 -1.01 -32.22 -39.85
C ARG A 500 -1.66 -31.87 -38.51
N VAL A 501 -2.59 -32.70 -38.01
CA VAL A 501 -3.18 -32.52 -36.67
C VAL A 501 -2.11 -32.58 -35.57
N ASN A 502 -1.19 -33.54 -35.65
CA ASN A 502 -0.09 -33.63 -34.69
C ASN A 502 0.85 -32.41 -34.74
N ALA A 503 1.09 -31.84 -35.93
CA ALA A 503 1.87 -30.61 -36.07
C ALA A 503 1.17 -29.39 -35.45
N LEU A 504 -0.14 -29.25 -35.67
CA LEU A 504 -0.99 -28.23 -35.05
C LEU A 504 -1.00 -28.35 -33.53
N LYS A 505 -1.17 -29.58 -33.01
CA LYS A 505 -1.12 -29.87 -31.58
C LYS A 505 0.21 -29.48 -30.96
N LYS A 506 1.32 -29.84 -31.61
CA LYS A 506 2.67 -29.48 -31.14
C LYS A 506 2.90 -27.97 -31.14
N ARG A 507 2.38 -27.23 -32.14
CA ARG A 507 2.42 -25.75 -32.14
C ARG A 507 1.64 -25.18 -30.97
N MET A 508 0.43 -25.67 -30.73
CA MET A 508 -0.42 -25.24 -29.62
C MET A 508 0.27 -25.45 -28.27
N GLU A 509 0.83 -26.64 -28.03
CA GLU A 509 1.60 -26.97 -26.82
C GLU A 509 2.84 -26.08 -26.67
N GLY A 510 3.56 -25.81 -27.78
CA GLY A 510 4.71 -24.90 -27.79
C GLY A 510 4.36 -23.45 -27.44
N MET A 511 3.29 -22.90 -28.00
CA MET A 511 2.83 -21.54 -27.67
C MET A 511 2.28 -21.43 -26.25
N SER A 512 1.58 -22.47 -25.77
CA SER A 512 1.12 -22.53 -24.38
C SER A 512 2.30 -22.52 -23.40
N ALA A 513 3.36 -23.28 -23.69
CA ALA A 513 4.61 -23.25 -22.92
C ALA A 513 5.28 -21.86 -22.95
N GLU A 514 5.39 -21.23 -24.13
CA GLU A 514 5.99 -19.89 -24.30
C GLU A 514 5.19 -18.80 -23.56
N ILE A 515 3.85 -18.88 -23.57
CA ILE A 515 2.97 -18.00 -22.78
C ILE A 515 3.22 -18.19 -21.29
N THR A 516 3.34 -19.44 -20.84
CA THR A 516 3.55 -19.76 -19.42
C THR A 516 4.89 -19.20 -18.94
N GLU A 517 5.96 -19.39 -19.72
CA GLU A 517 7.29 -18.82 -19.44
C GLU A 517 7.26 -17.28 -19.38
N LEU A 518 6.53 -16.63 -20.29
CA LEU A 518 6.35 -15.18 -20.30
C LEU A 518 5.52 -14.66 -19.11
N ILE A 519 4.53 -15.43 -18.64
CA ILE A 519 3.75 -15.09 -17.43
C ILE A 519 4.64 -15.23 -16.19
N GLU A 520 5.34 -16.35 -16.04
CA GLU A 520 6.23 -16.60 -14.90
C GLU A 520 7.33 -15.54 -14.79
N SER A 521 7.97 -15.18 -15.91
CA SER A 521 8.96 -14.11 -15.95
C SER A 521 8.36 -12.75 -15.58
N SER A 522 7.15 -12.44 -16.01
CA SER A 522 6.46 -11.19 -15.66
C SER A 522 6.18 -11.11 -14.16
N GLN A 523 5.67 -12.19 -13.56
CA GLN A 523 5.42 -12.28 -12.12
C GLN A 523 6.71 -12.20 -11.30
N PHE A 524 7.80 -12.79 -11.79
CA PHE A 524 9.11 -12.67 -11.17
C PHE A 524 9.57 -11.21 -11.14
N LEU A 525 9.48 -10.50 -12.28
CA LEU A 525 9.91 -9.10 -12.38
C LEU A 525 9.13 -8.20 -11.40
N GLU A 526 7.82 -8.42 -11.24
CA GLU A 526 7.02 -7.71 -10.25
C GLU A 526 7.43 -8.03 -8.80
N ARG A 527 7.70 -9.30 -8.49
CA ARG A 527 8.18 -9.71 -7.17
C ARG A 527 9.51 -9.06 -6.84
N PHE A 528 10.44 -9.04 -7.80
CA PHE A 528 11.74 -8.40 -7.62
C PHE A 528 11.61 -6.89 -7.49
N GLU A 529 10.77 -6.23 -8.29
CA GLU A 529 10.50 -4.80 -8.16
C GLU A 529 9.89 -4.45 -6.79
N ARG A 530 8.94 -5.26 -6.29
CA ARG A 530 8.36 -5.11 -4.96
C ARG A 530 9.42 -5.27 -3.86
N TYR A 531 10.31 -6.26 -4.01
CA TYR A 531 11.45 -6.47 -3.12
C TYR A 531 12.37 -5.24 -3.08
N LEU A 532 12.73 -4.69 -4.25
CA LEU A 532 13.61 -3.51 -4.33
C LEU A 532 12.97 -2.26 -3.71
N LYS A 533 11.64 -2.11 -3.80
CA LYS A 533 10.89 -1.03 -3.16
C LYS A 533 10.67 -1.22 -1.66
N SER A 534 10.94 -2.41 -1.11
CA SER A 534 10.81 -2.67 0.32
C SER A 534 11.89 -1.92 1.12
N SER A 535 11.59 -1.56 2.36
CA SER A 535 12.57 -0.97 3.27
C SER A 535 13.73 -1.95 3.53
N LEU A 536 14.93 -1.42 3.78
CA LEU A 536 16.06 -2.26 4.20
C LEU A 536 15.77 -2.89 5.57
N PRO A 537 16.26 -4.13 5.82
CA PRO A 537 16.13 -4.77 7.11
C PRO A 537 16.91 -4.03 8.21
N SER A 538 16.49 -4.24 9.46
CA SER A 538 17.15 -3.60 10.61
C SER A 538 18.56 -4.12 10.85
N VAL A 539 19.44 -3.22 11.25
CA VAL A 539 20.84 -3.47 11.65
C VAL A 539 20.94 -4.22 12.97
N LYS A 540 19.86 -4.29 13.77
CA LYS A 540 19.85 -5.00 15.07
C LYS A 540 20.18 -6.49 14.96
N ASP A 541 19.86 -7.11 13.82
CA ASP A 541 20.14 -8.52 13.58
C ASP A 541 20.99 -8.71 12.30
N PRO A 542 22.31 -8.92 12.43
CA PRO A 542 23.20 -9.16 11.29
C PRO A 542 22.92 -10.49 10.58
N ALA A 543 22.08 -11.39 11.12
CA ALA A 543 21.59 -12.54 10.37
C ALA A 543 20.57 -12.10 9.30
N VAL A 544 19.64 -11.22 9.65
CA VAL A 544 18.59 -10.74 8.74
C VAL A 544 19.17 -9.92 7.58
N LEU A 545 20.19 -9.08 7.84
CA LEU A 545 20.90 -8.38 6.76
C LEU A 545 21.63 -9.34 5.82
N ARG A 546 22.20 -10.44 6.34
CA ARG A 546 22.81 -11.49 5.51
C ARG A 546 21.80 -12.23 4.67
N ASP A 547 20.63 -12.50 5.23
CA ASP A 547 19.55 -13.15 4.49
C ASP A 547 18.99 -12.25 3.39
N ASP A 548 18.84 -10.94 3.63
CA ASP A 548 18.46 -9.96 2.59
C ASP A 548 19.53 -9.84 1.49
N TYR A 549 20.82 -9.85 1.85
CA TYR A 549 21.92 -9.91 0.88
C TYR A 549 21.82 -11.16 -0.01
N ARG A 550 21.66 -12.34 0.60
CA ARG A 550 21.51 -13.61 -0.12
C ARG A 550 20.28 -13.60 -1.02
N GLN A 551 19.15 -13.09 -0.52
CA GLN A 551 17.92 -12.98 -1.28
C GLN A 551 18.11 -12.06 -2.50
N CYS A 552 18.82 -10.95 -2.36
CA CYS A 552 19.16 -10.07 -3.47
C CYS A 552 20.05 -10.79 -4.52
N GLU A 553 21.02 -11.60 -4.07
CA GLU A 553 21.85 -12.41 -4.97
C GLU A 553 21.03 -13.45 -5.75
N GLU A 554 20.10 -14.12 -5.08
CA GLU A 554 19.20 -15.09 -5.70
C GLU A 554 18.33 -14.42 -6.78
N TYR A 555 17.72 -13.28 -6.47
CA TYR A 555 16.96 -12.51 -7.46
C TYR A 555 17.83 -12.04 -8.64
N LEU A 556 19.05 -11.58 -8.40
CA LEU A 556 19.95 -11.19 -9.49
C LEU A 556 20.36 -12.39 -10.37
N ALA A 557 20.60 -13.55 -9.76
CA ALA A 557 20.91 -14.78 -10.49
C ALA A 557 19.72 -15.30 -11.31
N ASP A 558 18.51 -15.19 -10.77
CA ASP A 558 17.28 -15.54 -11.49
C ASP A 558 16.98 -14.56 -12.62
N LEU A 559 17.26 -13.26 -12.44
CA LEU A 559 17.14 -12.26 -13.50
C LEU A 559 18.09 -12.54 -14.67
N GLU A 560 19.30 -13.06 -14.41
CA GLU A 560 20.25 -13.45 -15.46
C GLU A 560 19.78 -14.65 -16.30
N LYS A 561 18.90 -15.50 -15.75
CA LYS A 561 18.30 -16.61 -16.50
C LYS A 561 17.24 -16.13 -17.49
N ILE A 562 16.62 -14.97 -17.25
CA ILE A 562 15.63 -14.37 -18.14
C ILE A 562 16.37 -13.74 -19.33
N LYS A 563 16.44 -14.47 -20.44
CA LYS A 563 16.99 -13.98 -21.71
C LYS A 563 16.05 -12.96 -22.35
N SER A 564 16.07 -11.72 -21.89
CA SER A 564 15.39 -10.63 -22.58
C SER A 564 16.25 -9.36 -22.61
N ASP A 565 16.48 -8.82 -23.81
CA ASP A 565 17.05 -7.48 -24.04
C ASP A 565 16.01 -6.40 -23.71
N ASN A 566 15.39 -6.51 -22.52
CA ASN A 566 14.36 -5.60 -22.05
C ASN A 566 14.99 -4.53 -21.16
N LEU A 567 14.73 -3.26 -21.46
CA LEU A 567 15.12 -2.10 -20.66
C LEU A 567 14.76 -2.25 -19.17
N LYS A 568 13.63 -2.90 -18.86
CA LYS A 568 13.20 -3.13 -17.48
C LYS A 568 14.09 -4.13 -16.73
N CYS A 569 14.62 -5.15 -17.40
CA CYS A 569 15.55 -6.09 -16.79
C CYS A 569 16.87 -5.40 -16.45
N GLU A 570 17.38 -4.55 -17.34
CA GLU A 570 18.57 -3.72 -17.08
C GLU A 570 18.37 -2.74 -15.91
N GLU A 571 17.20 -2.10 -15.83
CA GLU A 571 16.86 -1.20 -14.72
C GLU A 571 16.82 -1.95 -13.37
N LEU A 572 16.09 -3.07 -13.32
CA LEU A 572 15.99 -3.89 -12.11
C LEU A 572 17.36 -4.48 -11.71
N LYS A 573 18.20 -4.85 -12.68
CA LYS A 573 19.57 -5.30 -12.43
C LYS A 573 20.39 -4.20 -11.75
N LYS A 574 20.34 -2.96 -12.26
CA LYS A 574 21.04 -1.80 -11.66
C LYS A 574 20.55 -1.52 -10.24
N LEU A 575 19.24 -1.50 -10.03
CA LEU A 575 18.64 -1.27 -8.71
C LEU A 575 18.98 -2.41 -7.72
N GLY A 576 18.98 -3.65 -8.19
CA GLY A 576 19.41 -4.81 -7.40
C GLY A 576 20.87 -4.74 -6.98
N LEU A 577 21.77 -4.43 -7.90
CA LEU A 577 23.19 -4.20 -7.58
C LEU A 577 23.35 -3.06 -6.58
N ALA A 578 22.64 -1.95 -6.75
CA ALA A 578 22.68 -0.83 -5.81
C ALA A 578 22.19 -1.21 -4.40
N ARG A 579 21.11 -1.99 -4.29
CA ARG A 579 20.63 -2.50 -2.99
C ARG A 579 21.65 -3.44 -2.36
N LYS A 580 22.19 -4.38 -3.14
CA LYS A 580 23.23 -5.33 -2.70
C LYS A 580 24.45 -4.58 -2.14
N ASP A 581 24.97 -3.60 -2.89
CA ASP A 581 26.12 -2.79 -2.47
C ASP A 581 25.80 -1.98 -1.19
N THR A 582 24.58 -1.48 -1.07
CA THR A 582 24.13 -0.74 0.12
C THR A 582 24.11 -1.65 1.35
N VAL A 583 23.48 -2.82 1.25
CA VAL A 583 23.42 -3.81 2.33
C VAL A 583 24.82 -4.28 2.73
N GLU A 584 25.69 -4.56 1.74
CA GLU A 584 27.08 -4.95 1.99
C GLU A 584 27.88 -3.87 2.73
N ASN A 585 27.72 -2.61 2.32
CA ASN A 585 28.39 -1.49 2.98
C ASN A 585 27.90 -1.28 4.41
N VAL A 586 26.59 -1.41 4.65
CA VAL A 586 25.99 -1.36 5.98
C VAL A 586 26.55 -2.47 6.87
N MET A 587 26.55 -3.71 6.37
CA MET A 587 27.10 -4.86 7.09
C MET A 587 28.57 -4.67 7.44
N LYS A 588 29.42 -4.30 6.47
CA LYS A 588 30.85 -4.07 6.70
C LYS A 588 31.12 -3.00 7.76
N LYS A 589 30.36 -1.90 7.73
CA LYS A 589 30.48 -0.83 8.73
C LYS A 589 30.07 -1.31 10.12
N TYR A 590 28.94 -2.00 10.23
CA TYR A 590 28.47 -2.54 11.50
C TYR A 590 29.44 -3.57 12.10
N ASP A 591 29.92 -4.52 11.27
CA ASP A 591 30.91 -5.52 11.69
C ASP A 591 32.22 -4.88 12.14
N TYR A 592 32.67 -3.82 11.45
CA TYR A 592 33.84 -3.04 11.86
C TYR A 592 33.66 -2.40 13.24
N TYR A 593 32.52 -1.76 13.49
CA TYR A 593 32.23 -1.14 14.79
C TYR A 593 32.11 -2.16 15.93
N GLU A 594 31.42 -3.27 15.68
CA GLU A 594 31.29 -4.37 16.64
C GLU A 594 32.63 -5.04 16.95
N GLU A 595 33.53 -5.18 15.97
CA GLU A 595 34.86 -5.72 16.25
C GLU A 595 35.72 -4.72 17.05
N LYS A 596 35.63 -3.42 16.75
CA LYS A 596 36.38 -2.38 17.47
C LYS A 596 35.98 -2.28 18.93
N ILE A 597 34.68 -2.34 19.25
CA ILE A 597 34.23 -2.33 20.64
C ILE A 597 34.65 -3.61 21.38
N ARG A 598 34.62 -4.77 20.71
CA ARG A 598 35.14 -6.04 21.27
C ARG A 598 36.64 -6.01 21.51
N GLU A 599 37.41 -5.40 20.60
CA GLU A 599 38.85 -5.20 20.76
C GLU A 599 39.15 -4.37 22.02
N ALA A 600 38.42 -3.27 22.23
CA ALA A 600 38.54 -2.44 23.43
C ALA A 600 38.17 -3.21 24.71
N GLU A 601 37.04 -3.93 24.72
CA GLU A 601 36.59 -4.74 25.86
C GLU A 601 37.57 -5.87 26.20
N ARG A 602 38.14 -6.55 25.20
CA ARG A 602 39.16 -7.59 25.39
C ARG A 602 40.43 -7.00 26.00
N THR A 603 40.90 -5.89 25.45
CA THR A 603 42.11 -5.20 25.94
C THR A 603 41.94 -4.71 27.38
N LEU A 604 40.78 -4.11 27.68
CA LEU A 604 40.42 -3.67 29.02
C LEU A 604 40.39 -4.84 30.02
N ARG A 605 39.82 -5.97 29.61
CA ARG A 605 39.79 -7.20 30.44
C ARG A 605 41.19 -7.71 30.74
N ASP A 606 42.07 -7.73 29.75
CA ASP A 606 43.45 -8.16 29.93
C ASP A 606 44.21 -7.23 30.88
N PHE A 607 44.03 -5.91 30.78
CA PHE A 607 44.61 -4.98 31.74
C PHE A 607 44.06 -5.14 33.16
N LYS A 608 42.74 -5.34 33.33
CA LYS A 608 42.13 -5.63 34.65
C LYS A 608 42.69 -6.91 35.27
N ASN A 609 42.91 -7.96 34.47
CA ASN A 609 43.50 -9.21 34.93
C ASN A 609 44.95 -8.99 35.37
N ARG A 610 45.76 -8.29 34.57
CA ARG A 610 47.17 -7.98 34.90
C ARG A 610 47.28 -7.11 36.14
N PHE A 611 46.45 -6.08 36.25
CA PHE A 611 46.38 -5.22 37.44
C PHE A 611 46.01 -5.99 38.70
N SER A 612 45.05 -6.92 38.61
CA SER A 612 44.67 -7.79 39.74
C SER A 612 45.82 -8.70 40.15
N ALA A 613 46.54 -9.30 39.20
CA ALA A 613 47.70 -10.13 39.49
C ALA A 613 48.83 -9.37 40.21
N LEU A 614 49.02 -8.08 39.89
CA LEU A 614 50.01 -7.22 40.56
C LEU A 614 49.64 -6.93 42.02
N LYS A 615 48.34 -6.81 42.35
CA LYS A 615 47.89 -6.58 43.74
C LYS A 615 48.30 -7.73 44.66
N ASP A 616 48.40 -8.96 44.12
CA ASP A 616 48.74 -10.16 44.88
C ASP A 616 50.26 -10.49 44.88
N GLU A 617 51.07 -9.74 44.12
CA GLU A 617 52.49 -10.05 43.90
C GLU A 617 53.37 -9.59 45.07
N LYS A 618 54.17 -10.51 45.63
CA LYS A 618 55.08 -10.22 46.76
C LYS A 618 56.43 -9.67 46.27
N VAL A 619 56.42 -8.48 45.68
CA VAL A 619 57.62 -7.79 45.15
C VAL A 619 58.08 -6.68 46.11
N LYS A 620 59.38 -6.35 46.12
CA LYS A 620 59.89 -5.18 46.86
C LYS A 620 59.28 -3.88 46.32
N LEU A 621 58.88 -2.97 47.20
CA LEU A 621 58.21 -1.70 46.87
C LEU A 621 58.88 -0.91 45.71
N PRO A 622 60.22 -0.73 45.64
CA PRO A 622 60.86 0.02 44.55
C PRO A 622 60.77 -0.65 43.16
N LEU A 623 60.65 -1.98 43.10
CA LEU A 623 60.45 -2.70 41.84
C LEU A 623 58.96 -2.72 41.47
N LEU A 624 58.08 -2.79 42.48
CA LEU A 624 56.63 -2.78 42.29
C LEU A 624 56.17 -1.48 41.62
N ILE A 625 56.69 -0.32 42.04
CA ILE A 625 56.33 0.97 41.42
C ILE A 625 56.72 1.05 39.93
N GLU A 626 57.86 0.49 39.53
CA GLU A 626 58.28 0.46 38.12
C GLU A 626 57.31 -0.37 37.27
N VAL A 627 56.84 -1.50 37.81
CA VAL A 627 55.87 -2.38 37.13
C VAL A 627 54.51 -1.71 37.00
N TYR A 628 54.02 -1.00 38.04
CA TYR A 628 52.78 -0.22 37.95
C TYR A 628 52.89 0.96 36.96
N GLN A 629 54.03 1.67 36.95
CA GLN A 629 54.29 2.74 35.97
C GLN A 629 54.32 2.21 34.54
N LYS A 630 54.94 1.05 34.32
CA LYS A 630 54.92 0.38 33.01
C LYS A 630 53.49 0.02 32.59
N LEU A 631 52.69 -0.55 33.50
CA LEU A 631 51.28 -0.85 33.22
C LEU A 631 50.47 0.42 32.89
N ALA A 632 50.68 1.52 33.62
CA ALA A 632 50.03 2.80 33.34
C ALA A 632 50.38 3.35 31.94
N ASN A 633 51.64 3.23 31.53
CA ASN A 633 52.08 3.63 30.20
C ASN A 633 51.46 2.76 29.10
N GLU A 634 51.33 1.46 29.32
CA GLU A 634 50.68 0.55 28.36
C GLU A 634 49.16 0.81 28.25
N VAL A 635 48.47 1.06 29.36
CA VAL A 635 47.04 1.40 29.37
C VAL A 635 46.79 2.73 28.67
N SER A 636 47.63 3.75 28.93
CA SER A 636 47.52 5.05 28.26
C SER A 636 47.85 4.99 26.77
N ALA A 637 48.81 4.15 26.35
CA ALA A 637 49.10 3.91 24.94
C ALA A 637 47.92 3.24 24.21
N ALA A 638 47.23 2.30 24.86
CA ALA A 638 46.07 1.61 24.30
C ALA A 638 44.80 2.48 24.22
N ARG A 639 44.82 3.71 24.75
CA ARG A 639 43.69 4.65 24.70
C ARG A 639 43.32 5.11 23.29
N THR A 640 44.21 4.91 22.31
CA THR A 640 43.89 5.14 20.89
C THR A 640 42.72 4.26 20.42
N ILE A 641 42.63 3.01 20.90
CA ILE A 641 41.53 2.09 20.59
C ILE A 641 40.20 2.66 21.08
N LEU A 642 40.20 3.28 22.27
CA LEU A 642 39.00 3.90 22.85
C LEU A 642 38.52 5.10 22.01
N LYS A 643 39.45 5.91 21.49
CA LYS A 643 39.11 7.03 20.59
C LYS A 643 38.47 6.56 19.28
N GLU A 644 38.99 5.48 18.69
CA GLU A 644 38.40 4.88 17.49
C GLU A 644 36.96 4.37 17.74
N VAL A 645 36.72 3.79 18.93
CA VAL A 645 35.37 3.35 19.34
C VAL A 645 34.45 4.55 19.59
N GLU A 646 34.91 5.62 20.22
CA GLU A 646 34.11 6.85 20.41
C GLU A 646 33.77 7.54 19.08
N GLU A 647 34.68 7.51 18.10
CA GLU A 647 34.44 8.03 16.75
C GLU A 647 33.42 7.17 15.99
N SER A 648 33.43 5.84 16.17
CA SER A 648 32.48 4.92 15.52
C SER A 648 31.00 5.19 15.89
N VAL A 649 30.73 5.71 17.09
CA VAL A 649 29.38 6.11 17.53
C VAL A 649 28.82 7.24 16.66
N ARG A 650 29.68 8.15 16.18
CA ARG A 650 29.28 9.30 15.37
C ARG A 650 28.80 8.86 13.99
N ASP A 651 29.43 7.82 13.46
CA ASP A 651 29.14 7.30 12.13
C ASP A 651 27.98 6.27 12.14
N LEU A 652 27.66 5.68 13.29
CA LEU A 652 26.54 4.74 13.46
C LEU A 652 25.20 5.35 13.03
N ALA A 653 24.98 6.64 13.30
CA ALA A 653 23.76 7.36 12.92
C ALA A 653 23.56 7.41 11.39
N SER A 654 24.65 7.44 10.63
CA SER A 654 24.61 7.39 9.16
C SER A 654 24.25 6.00 8.63
N VAL A 655 24.60 4.94 9.36
CA VAL A 655 24.34 3.55 8.97
C VAL A 655 22.91 3.15 9.27
N THR A 656 22.29 3.74 10.30
CA THR A 656 20.91 3.46 10.70
C THR A 656 19.90 4.46 10.15
N SER A 657 20.29 5.37 9.24
CA SER A 657 19.44 6.49 8.81
C SER A 657 18.15 6.06 8.12
N TYR A 658 18.15 4.89 7.49
CA TYR A 658 17.02 4.31 6.76
C TYR A 658 16.03 3.55 7.67
N GLU A 659 16.38 3.29 8.93
CA GLU A 659 15.51 2.59 9.87
C GLU A 659 14.39 3.51 10.40
N SER A 660 13.31 2.91 10.92
CA SER A 660 12.30 3.68 11.66
C SER A 660 12.93 4.39 12.86
N VAL A 661 12.37 5.55 13.22
CA VAL A 661 12.90 6.41 14.29
C VAL A 661 13.12 5.62 15.58
N ASP A 662 12.15 4.79 15.98
CA ASP A 662 12.19 4.00 17.21
C ASP A 662 13.28 2.91 17.19
N ILE A 663 13.44 2.23 16.06
CA ILE A 663 14.45 1.16 15.92
C ILE A 663 15.85 1.79 15.90
N ARG A 664 16.02 2.86 15.12
CA ARG A 664 17.25 3.63 15.02
C ARG A 664 17.69 4.15 16.38
N GLU A 665 16.77 4.78 17.11
CA GLU A 665 17.06 5.38 18.41
C GLU A 665 17.43 4.29 19.43
N ALA A 666 16.72 3.17 19.46
CA ALA A 666 17.06 2.04 20.31
C ALA A 666 18.44 1.43 19.99
N THR A 667 18.80 1.26 18.70
CA THR A 667 20.11 0.75 18.28
C THR A 667 21.24 1.71 18.68
N ILE A 668 21.05 3.01 18.44
CA ILE A 668 22.01 4.05 18.81
C ILE A 668 22.18 4.12 20.33
N ILE A 669 21.09 4.04 21.10
CA ILE A 669 21.14 4.06 22.58
C ILE A 669 21.89 2.83 23.11
N ALA A 670 21.61 1.64 22.58
CA ALA A 670 22.29 0.41 23.00
C ALA A 670 23.80 0.50 22.76
N PHE A 671 24.21 0.92 21.56
CA PHE A 671 25.62 1.08 21.22
C PHE A 671 26.30 2.18 22.05
N LYS A 672 25.67 3.36 22.20
CA LYS A 672 26.17 4.44 23.06
C LYS A 672 26.34 4.01 24.51
N THR A 673 25.44 3.19 25.03
CA THR A 673 25.51 2.69 26.40
C THR A 673 26.71 1.76 26.56
N ARG A 674 26.90 0.81 25.64
CA ARG A 674 28.05 -0.11 25.67
C ARG A 674 29.39 0.63 25.56
N VAL A 675 29.49 1.64 24.69
CA VAL A 675 30.69 2.49 24.58
C VAL A 675 30.94 3.26 25.87
N ARG A 676 29.90 3.87 26.46
CA ARG A 676 30.00 4.60 27.73
C ARG A 676 30.52 3.70 28.84
N ASP A 677 29.92 2.51 29.01
CA ASP A 677 30.32 1.55 30.06
C ASP A 677 31.79 1.11 29.91
N CYS A 678 32.25 0.93 28.66
CA CYS A 678 33.64 0.63 28.35
C CYS A 678 34.57 1.79 28.71
N VAL A 679 34.22 3.03 28.35
CA VAL A 679 34.99 4.25 28.66
C VAL A 679 35.09 4.45 30.17
N GLU A 680 33.97 4.36 30.89
CA GLU A 680 33.93 4.49 32.36
C GLU A 680 34.77 3.42 33.03
N SER A 681 34.66 2.17 32.58
CA SER A 681 35.47 1.06 33.10
C SER A 681 36.98 1.23 32.82
N TRP A 682 37.34 1.87 31.71
CA TRP A 682 38.73 2.18 31.37
C TRP A 682 39.30 3.30 32.25
N GLN A 683 38.54 4.37 32.43
CA GLN A 683 38.91 5.49 33.32
C GLN A 683 39.07 5.01 34.77
N SER A 684 38.12 4.21 35.27
CA SER A 684 38.22 3.61 36.60
C SER A 684 39.51 2.80 36.79
N LEU A 685 39.93 2.03 35.77
CA LEU A 685 41.17 1.26 35.84
C LEU A 685 42.41 2.17 35.85
N GLU A 686 42.43 3.21 35.04
CA GLU A 686 43.53 4.20 35.04
C GLU A 686 43.64 4.89 36.41
N ASP A 687 42.51 5.33 36.97
CA ASP A 687 42.47 5.98 38.28
C ASP A 687 42.95 5.04 39.39
N GLU A 688 42.51 3.78 39.39
CA GLU A 688 42.98 2.77 40.33
C GLU A 688 44.50 2.52 40.20
N ILE A 689 45.04 2.46 38.98
CA ILE A 689 46.48 2.32 38.75
C ILE A 689 47.24 3.53 39.29
N GLN A 690 46.77 4.75 39.02
CA GLN A 690 47.41 5.99 39.50
C GLN A 690 47.35 6.12 41.02
N GLU A 691 46.23 5.74 41.64
CA GLU A 691 46.08 5.70 43.08
C GLU A 691 47.11 4.75 43.70
N ASN A 692 47.26 3.53 43.17
CA ASN A 692 48.26 2.57 43.63
C ASN A 692 49.70 3.09 43.46
N ILE A 693 50.02 3.73 42.33
CA ILE A 693 51.33 4.38 42.13
C ILE A 693 51.58 5.45 43.20
N SER A 694 50.57 6.27 43.51
CA SER A 694 50.68 7.34 44.51
C SER A 694 50.90 6.79 45.93
N LEU A 695 50.18 5.71 46.28
CA LEU A 695 50.30 5.04 47.57
C LEU A 695 51.68 4.39 47.72
N ILE A 696 52.15 3.65 46.72
CA ILE A 696 53.47 3.04 46.72
C ILE A 696 54.57 4.12 46.79
N SER A 697 54.44 5.21 46.04
CA SER A 697 55.39 6.34 46.08
C SER A 697 55.48 6.97 47.47
N LYS A 698 54.33 7.15 48.13
CA LYS A 698 54.25 7.68 49.49
C LYS A 698 54.90 6.73 50.50
N GLU A 699 54.69 5.43 50.35
CA GLU A 699 55.28 4.41 51.22
C GLU A 699 56.80 4.33 51.04
N ILE A 700 57.29 4.31 49.79
CA ILE A 700 58.72 4.39 49.48
C ILE A 700 59.36 5.63 50.10
N LYS A 701 58.72 6.80 49.95
CA LYS A 701 59.20 8.06 50.55
C LYS A 701 59.24 7.97 52.07
N THR A 702 58.22 7.40 52.70
CA THR A 702 58.14 7.24 54.16
C THR A 702 59.22 6.28 54.67
N MET A 703 59.45 5.18 53.96
CA MET A 703 60.51 4.21 54.23
C MET A 703 61.89 4.86 54.14
N PHE A 704 62.21 5.58 53.06
CA PHE A 704 63.48 6.30 52.93
C PHE A 704 63.64 7.42 53.98
N GLN A 705 62.57 8.15 54.30
CA GLN A 705 62.61 9.14 55.38
C GLN A 705 62.88 8.49 56.74
N GLY A 706 62.33 7.30 56.99
CA GLY A 706 62.63 6.47 58.16
C GLY A 706 64.11 6.11 58.21
N TYR A 707 64.65 5.54 57.13
CA TYR A 707 66.07 5.24 57.01
C TYR A 707 66.96 6.46 57.25
N VAL A 708 66.66 7.59 56.63
CA VAL A 708 67.42 8.84 56.82
C VAL A 708 67.35 9.34 58.27
N ARG A 709 66.20 9.21 58.94
CA ARG A 709 66.07 9.55 60.37
C ARG A 709 66.93 8.63 61.22
N THR A 710 66.84 7.32 61.04
CA THR A 710 67.65 6.35 61.78
C THR A 710 69.15 6.54 61.54
N CYS A 711 69.57 6.80 60.29
CA CYS A 711 70.96 7.15 59.98
C CYS A 711 71.39 8.46 60.65
N ARG A 712 70.52 9.47 60.70
CA ARG A 712 70.80 10.73 61.39
C ARG A 712 70.95 10.53 62.89
N ASP A 713 70.05 9.78 63.51
CA ASP A 713 70.05 9.52 64.94
C ASP A 713 71.31 8.73 65.34
N THR A 714 71.66 7.69 64.58
CA THR A 714 72.91 6.92 64.79
C THR A 714 74.18 7.77 64.62
N VAL A 715 74.23 8.67 63.63
CA VAL A 715 75.34 9.64 63.47
C VAL A 715 75.39 10.62 64.66
N GLN A 716 74.25 11.07 65.16
CA GLN A 716 74.20 11.96 66.31
C GLN A 716 74.64 11.26 67.60
N ASP A 717 74.25 10.00 67.79
CA ASP A 717 74.65 9.18 68.93
C ASP A 717 76.14 8.83 68.87
N LEU A 718 76.68 8.52 67.68
CA LEU A 718 78.13 8.42 67.43
C LEU A 718 78.86 9.70 67.86
N ARG A 719 78.36 10.86 67.42
CA ARG A 719 78.95 12.15 67.75
C ARG A 719 78.95 12.40 69.27
N ARG A 720 77.86 12.06 69.97
CA ARG A 720 77.80 12.16 71.44
C ARG A 720 78.77 11.19 72.11
N ALA A 721 78.85 9.93 71.67
CA ALA A 721 79.79 8.94 72.21
C ALA A 721 81.24 9.40 72.06
N ILE A 722 81.61 9.95 70.91
CA ILE A 722 82.92 10.55 70.65
C ILE A 722 83.16 11.75 71.58
N GLU A 723 82.22 12.70 71.67
CA GLU A 723 82.35 13.86 72.56
C GLU A 723 82.48 13.49 74.05
N SER A 724 81.77 12.45 74.51
CA SER A 724 81.88 11.92 75.87
C SER A 724 83.21 11.20 76.10
N SER A 725 83.71 10.43 75.12
CA SER A 725 85.05 9.82 75.22
C SER A 725 86.15 10.86 75.43
N VAL A 726 86.06 12.03 74.77
CA VAL A 726 87.03 13.13 74.94
C VAL A 726 87.00 13.73 76.35
N LYS A 727 85.88 13.58 77.07
CA LYS A 727 85.67 14.11 78.43
C LYS A 727 85.86 13.07 79.54
N ALA A 728 86.20 11.82 79.21
CA ALA A 728 86.35 10.74 80.18
C ALA A 728 87.41 11.08 81.23
N SER A 729 87.12 10.75 82.49
CA SER A 729 87.94 11.10 83.65
C SER A 729 88.99 10.04 84.00
N ASP A 730 88.79 8.80 83.53
CA ASP A 730 89.74 7.70 83.62
C ASP A 730 89.75 6.80 82.36
N ALA A 731 90.62 5.79 82.35
CA ALA A 731 90.82 4.89 81.21
C ALA A 731 89.70 3.86 81.04
N GLU A 732 88.93 3.55 82.09
CA GLU A 732 87.83 2.60 82.06
C GLU A 732 86.61 3.25 81.39
N GLU A 733 86.26 4.47 81.81
CA GLU A 733 85.22 5.31 81.21
C GLU A 733 85.52 5.62 79.73
N PHE A 734 86.79 5.85 79.38
CA PHE A 734 87.20 6.04 77.98
C PHE A 734 86.99 4.78 77.13
N SER A 735 87.28 3.59 77.67
CA SER A 735 87.12 2.31 76.98
C SER A 735 85.65 2.00 76.69
N GLU A 736 84.76 2.24 77.65
CA GLU A 736 83.31 2.04 77.46
C GLU A 736 82.74 2.94 76.34
N HIS A 737 83.19 4.19 76.26
CA HIS A 737 82.76 5.10 75.19
C HIS A 737 83.32 4.71 73.81
N LEU A 738 84.51 4.09 73.73
CA LEU A 738 85.06 3.57 72.49
C LEU A 738 84.31 2.32 71.99
N ASP A 739 83.92 1.41 72.88
CA ASP A 739 83.12 0.22 72.51
C ASP A 739 81.74 0.59 71.96
N VAL A 740 81.11 1.61 72.55
CA VAL A 740 79.86 2.20 72.06
C VAL A 740 80.06 2.87 70.68
N THR A 741 81.17 3.58 70.49
CA THR A 741 81.51 4.21 69.20
C THR A 741 81.75 3.17 68.10
N PHE A 742 82.45 2.08 68.41
CA PHE A 742 82.68 0.97 67.48
C PHE A 742 81.36 0.30 67.08
N SER A 743 80.47 0.08 68.04
CA SER A 743 79.15 -0.53 67.80
C SER A 743 78.28 0.30 66.85
N TYR A 744 78.21 1.62 67.03
CA TYR A 744 77.46 2.48 66.12
C TYR A 744 78.13 2.66 64.75
N THR A 745 79.46 2.53 64.66
CA THR A 745 80.20 2.59 63.39
C THR A 745 79.86 1.36 62.52
N LEU A 746 79.78 0.17 63.12
CA LEU A 746 79.32 -1.05 62.43
C LEU A 746 77.87 -0.93 61.94
N ILE A 747 77.00 -0.29 62.72
CA ILE A 747 75.61 -0.01 62.31
C ILE A 747 75.60 0.96 61.13
N PHE A 748 76.42 2.02 61.15
CA PHE A 748 76.52 2.98 60.05
C PHE A 748 77.06 2.36 58.75
N ASP A 749 78.07 1.50 58.84
CA ASP A 749 78.60 0.75 57.68
C ASP A 749 77.54 -0.19 57.07
N SER A 750 76.65 -0.75 57.89
CA SER A 750 75.52 -1.55 57.41
C SER A 750 74.46 -0.75 56.64
N PHE A 751 74.36 0.57 56.89
CA PHE A 751 73.45 1.47 56.17
C PHE A 751 74.03 1.98 54.85
N ILE A 752 75.35 2.03 54.68
CA ILE A 752 76.01 2.48 53.44
C ILE A 752 75.96 1.41 52.33
N GLY A 753 75.76 0.14 52.70
CA GLY A 753 75.65 -0.99 51.76
C GLY A 753 74.25 -1.28 51.20
N LEU A 754 73.23 -0.52 51.61
CA LEU A 754 71.80 -0.63 51.22
C LEU A 754 71.40 0.57 50.36
#